data_AF-A0A850ZRB0-F1
#
_entry.id   AF-A0A850ZRB0-F1
#
_cell.length_a   1.000
_cell.length_b   1.000
_cell.length_c   1.000
_cell.angle_alpha   90.00
_cell.angle_beta   90.00
_cell.angle_gamma   90.00
#
_symmetry.space_group_name_H-M   'P 1'
#
loop_
_entity.id
_entity.type
_entity.pdbx_description
1 polymer ?
#
loop_
_entity_poly.entity_id
_entity_poly.type
_entity_poly.pdbx_seq_one_letter_code
_entity_poly.pdbx_strand_id
1 'polypeptide(L)'
;FTEPSPVLDLKAEYVGMTSVNLTWVENSSASNSYTYRIKVVDGTSVRNVTSNDTNIEITELIPGTLYNFIVFAVAADGETEGEGLSISLYTIPNSVDSFRCEPVAKQSFLVLKWKCPSGNNSGFKITINNDTFQKEQQARPCMREGSEENFTTASLDYFSNYTVTIATLSSIFESPPVWEVCNTSITDPPAPSKAPLVKAVSHSSLSVEFSDFESVNGPLKAYAVMITTEEQACRSLKSELKNTYKDFKKKMTVAYVAYVTNTEQAKSPSFHSQNGTNIITVGEGNTMYGYENGPLIPLRSYRASVAGFTNITFTMANIIVGEDSYVSFSPCSEAVLLPQDPGVIGGAVIGCLLAILAVVAIGGFIFWRRKRKDKRNTEVSFSPIKSKMIKVENFESYFKKQQADSNCGFAEEYEELKSAGVHQPKFAAELAENRGKNRYNNVLPYDISRVKLSDQSSATGDYINANYMPGYNSKKAFIAAQGPLPNTIEDFWLMIWEKNIYSIVMLTKCVEQARTKCEQYWPDKQSKTYGDIIVTMDSEIVLPEWTIRDFTIEKSTTSERHTVRQFHFTSWPDHGVPETTDLLINFRHLVHEYSSQNPVDSPTLVHCSAGVGRTGTFIAIDRLIQQIEMENTVDVYGVVYDLRMHRPLMVQTEDQYVFLNQCVMDIIRSQKEKKTDLIYQNTTAMAIYENFTPGPGFGKANGYHA
;
A
#
# COMPACT_ATOMS: atom_id res chain seq x y z
N PHE A 1 0.69 -3.77 -100.95
CA PHE A 1 1.81 -4.70 -100.70
C PHE A 1 1.24 -6.11 -100.59
N THR A 2 2.05 -7.18 -100.49
CA THR A 2 1.51 -8.52 -100.20
C THR A 2 1.21 -8.65 -98.71
N GLU A 3 0.14 -9.34 -98.35
CA GLU A 3 -0.23 -9.60 -96.96
C GLU A 3 0.92 -10.35 -96.24
N PRO A 4 1.47 -9.81 -95.13
CA PRO A 4 2.49 -10.49 -94.34
C PRO A 4 1.98 -11.81 -93.76
N SER A 5 2.87 -12.79 -93.61
CA SER A 5 2.57 -14.01 -92.86
C SER A 5 2.33 -13.68 -91.37
N PRO A 6 1.53 -14.48 -90.64
CA PRO A 6 1.40 -14.32 -89.20
C PRO A 6 2.74 -14.53 -88.51
N VAL A 7 2.98 -13.79 -87.42
CA VAL A 7 4.13 -14.04 -86.54
C VAL A 7 4.01 -15.43 -85.91
N LEU A 8 5.15 -16.04 -85.57
CA LEU A 8 5.21 -17.39 -84.98
C LEU A 8 5.77 -17.35 -83.56
N ASP A 9 5.48 -18.38 -82.77
CA ASP A 9 6.09 -18.62 -81.45
C ASP A 9 5.98 -17.42 -80.47
N LEU A 10 4.84 -16.72 -80.49
CA LEU A 10 4.58 -15.59 -79.58
C LEU A 10 4.63 -16.05 -78.12
N LYS A 11 5.54 -15.44 -77.35
CA LYS A 11 5.81 -15.75 -75.95
C LYS A 11 5.88 -14.49 -75.11
N ALA A 12 5.58 -14.62 -73.82
CA ALA A 12 5.91 -13.63 -72.82
C ALA A 12 7.19 -14.05 -72.09
N GLU A 13 8.29 -13.37 -72.36
CA GLU A 13 9.59 -13.65 -71.72
C GLU A 13 9.63 -13.14 -70.28
N TYR A 14 8.91 -12.05 -70.00
CA TYR A 14 8.81 -11.48 -68.68
C TYR A 14 7.39 -10.97 -68.43
N VAL A 15 6.88 -11.25 -67.24
CA VAL A 15 5.59 -10.75 -66.76
C VAL A 15 5.83 -10.05 -65.43
N GLY A 16 5.68 -8.72 -65.42
CA GLY A 16 5.82 -7.88 -64.26
C GLY A 16 4.47 -7.42 -63.71
N MET A 17 4.53 -6.47 -62.76
CA MET A 17 3.34 -5.86 -62.17
C MET A 17 2.66 -4.86 -63.13
N THR A 18 3.45 -4.05 -63.84
CA THR A 18 2.96 -3.00 -64.75
C THR A 18 3.55 -3.10 -66.16
N SER A 19 4.35 -4.13 -66.43
CA SER A 19 4.90 -4.38 -67.76
C SER A 19 4.97 -5.87 -68.13
N VAL A 20 4.94 -6.14 -69.43
CA VAL A 20 5.12 -7.49 -70.02
C VAL A 20 6.06 -7.37 -71.21
N ASN A 21 7.08 -8.23 -71.28
CA ASN A 21 7.98 -8.34 -72.42
C ASN A 21 7.52 -9.49 -73.32
N LEU A 22 7.15 -9.16 -74.56
CA LEU A 22 6.71 -10.12 -75.56
C LEU A 22 7.80 -10.33 -76.61
N THR A 23 7.99 -11.58 -77.03
CA THR A 23 8.86 -11.95 -78.14
C THR A 23 8.16 -12.89 -79.11
N TRP A 24 8.52 -12.80 -80.38
CA TRP A 24 7.99 -13.64 -81.45
C TRP A 24 9.07 -13.88 -82.51
N VAL A 25 8.79 -14.82 -83.41
CA VAL A 25 9.68 -15.18 -84.51
C VAL A 25 9.00 -14.83 -85.84
N GLU A 26 9.77 -14.20 -86.72
CA GLU A 26 9.38 -13.89 -88.09
C GLU A 26 10.10 -14.86 -89.04
N ASN A 27 9.37 -15.49 -89.97
CA ASN A 27 9.93 -16.52 -90.87
C ASN A 27 9.92 -16.10 -92.36
N SER A 28 9.63 -14.83 -92.65
CA SER A 28 9.64 -14.32 -94.03
C SER A 28 11.02 -13.81 -94.47
N SER A 29 11.35 -14.02 -95.74
CA SER A 29 12.59 -13.50 -96.37
C SER A 29 12.58 -11.96 -96.58
N ALA A 30 11.50 -11.29 -96.16
CA ALA A 30 11.30 -9.83 -96.24
C ALA A 30 11.44 -9.12 -94.87
N SER A 31 12.01 -9.81 -93.86
CA SER A 31 12.01 -9.42 -92.44
C SER A 31 12.52 -8.01 -92.13
N ASN A 32 13.41 -7.44 -92.95
CA ASN A 32 14.00 -6.11 -92.72
C ASN A 32 13.06 -4.94 -93.05
N SER A 33 11.82 -5.21 -93.49
CA SER A 33 10.88 -4.18 -93.95
C SER A 33 9.56 -4.14 -93.17
N TYR A 34 9.37 -5.04 -92.21
CA TYR A 34 8.13 -5.13 -91.44
C TYR A 34 8.23 -4.36 -90.13
N THR A 35 7.09 -3.78 -89.76
CA THR A 35 6.84 -3.28 -88.40
C THR A 35 5.74 -4.12 -87.79
N TYR A 36 5.64 -4.14 -86.46
CA TYR A 36 4.68 -4.97 -85.76
C TYR A 36 3.72 -4.08 -85.00
N ARG A 37 2.41 -4.29 -85.19
CA ARG A 37 1.37 -3.65 -84.38
C ARG A 37 0.88 -4.63 -83.33
N ILE A 38 0.95 -4.23 -82.08
CA ILE A 38 0.47 -4.98 -80.93
C ILE A 38 -0.81 -4.34 -80.43
N LYS A 39 -1.91 -5.10 -80.50
CA LYS A 39 -3.19 -4.73 -79.92
C LYS A 39 -3.26 -5.29 -78.51
N VAL A 40 -3.29 -4.41 -77.52
CA VAL A 40 -3.40 -4.71 -76.09
C VAL A 40 -4.86 -4.57 -75.69
N VAL A 41 -5.48 -5.65 -75.25
CA VAL A 41 -6.91 -5.68 -74.86
C VAL A 41 -7.05 -6.06 -73.39
N ASP A 42 -7.78 -5.24 -72.64
CA ASP A 42 -8.22 -5.52 -71.26
C ASP A 42 -9.72 -5.27 -71.17
N GLY A 43 -10.51 -6.35 -71.15
CA GLY A 43 -11.97 -6.29 -71.17
C GLY A 43 -12.51 -5.53 -72.38
N THR A 44 -12.85 -4.26 -72.18
CA THR A 44 -13.36 -3.34 -73.23
C THR A 44 -12.35 -2.29 -73.68
N SER A 45 -11.23 -2.13 -72.96
CA SER A 45 -10.18 -1.20 -73.31
C SER A 45 -9.27 -1.80 -74.39
N VAL A 46 -8.91 -0.98 -75.38
CA VAL A 46 -8.03 -1.37 -76.49
C VAL A 46 -6.97 -0.28 -76.67
N ARG A 47 -5.70 -0.67 -76.59
CA ARG A 47 -4.54 0.18 -76.88
C ARG A 47 -3.69 -0.47 -77.97
N ASN A 48 -3.23 0.32 -78.93
CA ASN A 48 -2.27 -0.15 -79.93
C ASN A 48 -0.87 0.38 -79.61
N VAL A 49 0.13 -0.47 -79.77
CA VAL A 49 1.55 -0.14 -79.65
C VAL A 49 2.26 -0.70 -80.87
N THR A 50 3.36 -0.07 -81.31
CA THR A 50 4.13 -0.52 -82.48
C THR A 50 5.56 -0.84 -82.09
N SER A 51 6.13 -1.90 -82.66
CA SER A 51 7.56 -2.26 -82.54
C SER A 51 8.20 -2.39 -83.91
N ASN A 52 9.48 -2.03 -84.00
CA ASN A 52 10.31 -2.29 -85.19
C ASN A 52 11.11 -3.60 -85.07
N ASP A 53 11.18 -4.17 -83.86
CA ASP A 53 11.89 -5.40 -83.57
C ASP A 53 10.90 -6.54 -83.28
N THR A 54 11.38 -7.79 -83.27
CA THR A 54 10.58 -8.97 -82.91
C THR A 54 10.40 -9.16 -81.40
N ASN A 55 10.59 -8.08 -80.63
CA ASN A 55 10.32 -7.99 -79.21
C ASN A 55 9.73 -6.61 -78.86
N ILE A 56 9.03 -6.53 -77.73
CA ILE A 56 8.59 -5.25 -77.17
C ILE A 56 8.28 -5.39 -75.68
N GLU A 57 8.67 -4.38 -74.89
CA GLU A 57 8.15 -4.18 -73.54
C GLU A 57 6.91 -3.29 -73.57
N ILE A 58 5.79 -3.82 -73.10
CA ILE A 58 4.52 -3.09 -72.96
C ILE A 58 4.42 -2.63 -71.52
N THR A 59 4.36 -1.32 -71.29
CA THR A 59 4.34 -0.68 -69.97
C THR A 59 2.97 -0.06 -69.65
N GLU A 60 2.82 0.48 -68.44
CA GLU A 60 1.59 1.14 -67.93
C GLU A 60 0.38 0.18 -67.87
N LEU A 61 0.63 -1.11 -67.67
CA LEU A 61 -0.42 -2.10 -67.46
C LEU A 61 -0.92 -2.04 -66.00
N ILE A 62 -2.19 -2.39 -65.82
CA ILE A 62 -2.82 -2.46 -64.49
C ILE A 62 -2.45 -3.79 -63.83
N PRO A 63 -1.85 -3.79 -62.62
CA PRO A 63 -1.49 -5.00 -61.90
C PRO A 63 -2.66 -5.97 -61.68
N GLY A 64 -2.36 -7.26 -61.64
CA GLY A 64 -3.34 -8.33 -61.41
C GLY A 64 -4.45 -8.49 -62.46
N THR A 65 -4.30 -7.88 -63.65
CA THR A 65 -5.34 -7.80 -64.67
C THR A 65 -5.04 -8.72 -65.86
N LEU A 66 -6.09 -9.31 -66.46
CA LEU A 66 -5.97 -10.18 -67.62
C LEU A 66 -5.87 -9.34 -68.89
N TYR A 67 -4.75 -9.49 -69.61
CA TYR A 67 -4.56 -8.87 -70.91
C TYR A 67 -4.54 -9.93 -72.01
N ASN A 68 -5.16 -9.60 -73.14
CA ASN A 68 -5.00 -10.32 -74.40
C ASN A 68 -4.18 -9.46 -75.36
N PHE A 69 -3.00 -9.95 -75.73
CA PHE A 69 -2.06 -9.29 -76.63
C PHE A 69 -2.15 -9.95 -78.00
N ILE A 70 -2.41 -9.18 -79.05
CA ILE A 70 -2.51 -9.67 -80.43
C ILE A 70 -1.47 -8.95 -81.28
N VAL A 71 -0.53 -9.70 -81.86
CA VAL A 71 0.57 -9.16 -82.67
C VAL A 71 0.27 -9.35 -84.15
N PHE A 72 0.29 -8.26 -84.91
CA PHE A 72 0.10 -8.22 -86.37
C PHE A 72 1.41 -7.81 -87.03
N ALA A 73 1.85 -8.55 -88.05
CA ALA A 73 2.92 -8.10 -88.94
C ALA A 73 2.35 -7.09 -89.95
N VAL A 74 3.01 -5.94 -90.09
CA VAL A 74 2.60 -4.83 -90.96
C VAL A 74 3.67 -4.62 -92.03
N ALA A 75 3.25 -4.64 -93.30
CA ALA A 75 4.15 -4.42 -94.42
C ALA A 75 4.73 -3.00 -94.42
N ALA A 76 5.77 -2.75 -95.23
CA ALA A 76 6.46 -1.46 -95.27
C ALA A 76 5.60 -0.26 -95.73
N ASP A 77 4.38 -0.49 -96.25
CA ASP A 77 3.40 0.57 -96.52
C ASP A 77 2.72 1.11 -95.25
N GLY A 78 2.84 0.41 -94.12
CA GLY A 78 2.20 0.78 -92.87
C GLY A 78 0.68 0.54 -92.84
N GLU A 79 0.10 -0.06 -93.88
CA GLU A 79 -1.34 -0.27 -94.03
C GLU A 79 -1.73 -1.75 -94.20
N THR A 80 -0.90 -2.56 -94.88
CA THR A 80 -1.22 -3.97 -95.13
C THR A 80 -0.83 -4.83 -93.91
N GLU A 81 -1.82 -5.40 -93.22
CA GLU A 81 -1.63 -6.24 -92.02
C GLU A 81 -1.90 -7.72 -92.29
N GLY A 82 -1.06 -8.59 -91.73
CA GLY A 82 -1.28 -10.04 -91.75
C GLY A 82 -2.22 -10.53 -90.64
N GLU A 83 -2.49 -11.84 -90.61
CA GLU A 83 -3.26 -12.47 -89.54
C GLU A 83 -2.57 -12.31 -88.17
N GLY A 84 -3.33 -11.90 -87.15
CA GLY A 84 -2.80 -11.63 -85.82
C GLY A 84 -2.71 -12.87 -84.94
N LEU A 85 -1.57 -13.07 -84.27
CA LEU A 85 -1.39 -14.13 -83.28
C LEU A 85 -1.62 -13.58 -81.86
N SER A 86 -2.41 -14.28 -81.03
CA SER A 86 -2.79 -13.82 -79.70
C SER A 86 -2.22 -14.64 -78.55
N ILE A 87 -1.85 -13.98 -77.45
CA ILE A 87 -1.55 -14.59 -76.15
C ILE A 87 -2.32 -13.86 -75.04
N SER A 88 -2.93 -14.61 -74.13
CA SER A 88 -3.65 -14.06 -72.98
C SER A 88 -2.97 -14.46 -71.68
N LEU A 89 -2.69 -13.48 -70.81
CA LEU A 89 -2.04 -13.71 -69.51
C LEU A 89 -2.36 -12.59 -68.52
N TYR A 90 -2.25 -12.90 -67.23
CA TYR A 90 -2.41 -11.92 -66.14
C TYR A 90 -1.08 -11.22 -65.85
N THR A 91 -1.09 -9.92 -65.57
CA THR A 91 0.04 -9.24 -64.92
C THR A 91 0.14 -9.65 -63.44
N ILE A 92 1.33 -9.58 -62.85
CA ILE A 92 1.51 -9.86 -61.42
C ILE A 92 0.74 -8.80 -60.58
N PRO A 93 0.03 -9.18 -59.50
CA PRO A 93 -0.65 -8.21 -58.65
C PRO A 93 0.36 -7.43 -57.79
N ASN A 94 0.00 -6.20 -57.39
CA ASN A 94 0.83 -5.42 -56.49
C ASN A 94 0.81 -5.98 -55.06
N SER A 95 1.95 -5.90 -54.37
CA SER A 95 2.06 -6.18 -52.95
C SER A 95 1.23 -5.19 -52.12
N VAL A 96 0.71 -5.65 -50.99
CA VAL A 96 -0.01 -4.78 -50.04
C VAL A 96 0.89 -3.69 -49.48
N ASP A 97 0.30 -2.54 -49.13
CA ASP A 97 1.02 -1.42 -48.49
C ASP A 97 0.61 -1.30 -47.01
N SER A 98 1.49 -0.74 -46.19
CA SER A 98 1.25 -0.44 -44.77
C SER A 98 0.79 -1.66 -43.94
N PHE A 99 1.30 -2.86 -44.27
CA PHE A 99 0.96 -4.08 -43.55
C PHE A 99 1.45 -4.02 -42.10
N ARG A 100 0.56 -4.34 -41.16
CA ARG A 100 0.87 -4.42 -39.74
C ARG A 100 -0.06 -5.41 -39.05
N CYS A 101 0.31 -5.80 -37.85
CA CYS A 101 -0.46 -6.70 -37.01
C CYS A 101 -0.57 -6.15 -35.60
N GLU A 102 -1.74 -6.32 -35.00
CA GLU A 102 -2.05 -5.84 -33.65
C GLU A 102 -2.55 -7.01 -32.80
N PRO A 103 -1.93 -7.28 -31.63
CA PRO A 103 -2.49 -8.23 -30.68
C PRO A 103 -3.76 -7.69 -30.06
N VAL A 104 -4.73 -8.58 -29.84
CA VAL A 104 -5.96 -8.24 -29.12
C VAL A 104 -5.83 -8.72 -27.67
N ALA A 105 -6.08 -7.80 -26.73
CA ALA A 105 -5.95 -8.07 -25.31
C ALA A 105 -6.71 -9.34 -24.90
N LYS A 106 -5.99 -10.28 -24.27
CA LYS A 106 -6.55 -11.54 -23.74
C LYS A 106 -7.15 -12.49 -24.78
N GLN A 107 -6.84 -12.29 -26.06
CA GLN A 107 -7.25 -13.17 -27.16
C GLN A 107 -6.03 -13.84 -27.78
N SER A 108 -6.23 -15.07 -28.25
CA SER A 108 -5.20 -15.89 -28.89
C SER A 108 -4.99 -15.58 -30.37
N PHE A 109 -5.68 -14.59 -30.93
CA PHE A 109 -5.58 -14.24 -32.35
C PHE A 109 -5.01 -12.84 -32.56
N LEU A 110 -4.54 -12.59 -33.78
CA LEU A 110 -4.04 -11.29 -34.23
C LEU A 110 -5.08 -10.62 -35.13
N VAL A 111 -5.11 -9.29 -35.11
CA VAL A 111 -5.79 -8.48 -36.13
C VAL A 111 -4.74 -7.93 -37.09
N LEU A 112 -4.77 -8.41 -38.31
CA LEU A 112 -3.91 -7.97 -39.40
C LEU A 112 -4.55 -6.79 -40.12
N LYS A 113 -3.77 -5.76 -40.44
CA LYS A 113 -4.24 -4.56 -41.15
C LYS A 113 -3.33 -4.22 -42.31
N TRP A 114 -3.90 -3.86 -43.45
CA TRP A 114 -3.15 -3.39 -44.61
C TRP A 114 -3.99 -2.45 -45.47
N LYS A 115 -3.34 -1.69 -46.34
CA LYS A 115 -4.01 -0.93 -47.39
C LYS A 115 -4.14 -1.76 -48.65
N CYS A 116 -5.31 -1.67 -49.27
CA CYS A 116 -5.58 -2.25 -50.57
C CYS A 116 -4.55 -1.83 -51.62
N PRO A 117 -3.88 -2.80 -52.28
CA PRO A 117 -2.96 -2.52 -53.36
C PRO A 117 -3.70 -1.96 -54.57
N SER A 118 -2.99 -1.20 -55.41
CA SER A 118 -3.51 -0.72 -56.68
C SER A 118 -3.60 -1.84 -57.72
N GLY A 119 -4.57 -1.72 -58.63
CA GLY A 119 -4.90 -2.76 -59.60
C GLY A 119 -5.89 -3.80 -59.08
N ASN A 120 -6.01 -4.90 -59.80
CA ASN A 120 -7.02 -5.93 -59.51
C ASN A 120 -6.47 -7.00 -58.56
N ASN A 121 -7.32 -7.48 -57.65
CA ASN A 121 -6.98 -8.57 -56.72
C ASN A 121 -8.16 -9.51 -56.54
N SER A 122 -7.88 -10.81 -56.45
CA SER A 122 -8.87 -11.86 -56.19
C SER A 122 -8.90 -12.31 -54.73
N GLY A 123 -8.06 -11.72 -53.87
CA GLY A 123 -7.94 -12.03 -52.45
C GLY A 123 -6.50 -11.94 -51.98
N PHE A 124 -6.26 -12.46 -50.78
CA PHE A 124 -4.93 -12.47 -50.17
C PHE A 124 -4.64 -13.84 -49.57
N LYS A 125 -3.40 -14.29 -49.72
CA LYS A 125 -2.86 -15.46 -49.04
C LYS A 125 -2.05 -15.00 -47.84
N ILE A 126 -2.41 -15.50 -46.68
CA ILE A 126 -1.77 -15.17 -45.40
C ILE A 126 -1.13 -16.44 -44.86
N THR A 127 0.18 -16.41 -44.65
CA THR A 127 0.91 -17.52 -44.04
C THR A 127 1.44 -17.07 -42.69
N ILE A 128 1.06 -17.79 -41.64
CA ILE A 128 1.50 -17.55 -40.26
C ILE A 128 2.43 -18.69 -39.90
N ASN A 129 3.67 -18.38 -39.53
CA ASN A 129 4.60 -19.39 -39.07
C ASN A 129 5.37 -19.00 -37.81
N ASN A 130 5.82 -20.03 -37.11
CA ASN A 130 6.77 -20.03 -35.99
C ASN A 130 7.67 -21.27 -36.18
N ASP A 131 8.72 -21.44 -35.39
CA ASP A 131 9.73 -22.49 -35.51
C ASP A 131 9.15 -23.91 -35.70
N THR A 132 7.98 -24.18 -35.13
CA THR A 132 7.31 -25.49 -35.15
C THR A 132 5.90 -25.48 -35.77
N PHE A 133 5.39 -24.32 -36.17
CA PHE A 133 4.00 -24.14 -36.60
C PHE A 133 3.93 -23.40 -37.93
N GLN A 134 3.09 -23.86 -38.85
CA GLN A 134 2.78 -23.13 -40.07
C GLN A 134 1.29 -23.30 -40.40
N LYS A 135 0.61 -22.20 -40.70
CA LYS A 135 -0.80 -22.20 -41.07
C LYS A 135 -1.07 -21.18 -42.15
N GLU A 136 -1.77 -21.61 -43.19
CA GLU A 136 -2.22 -20.74 -44.27
C GLU A 136 -3.70 -20.40 -44.12
N GLN A 137 -4.04 -19.16 -44.45
CA GLN A 137 -5.38 -18.61 -44.43
C GLN A 137 -5.61 -17.73 -45.67
N GLN A 138 -6.86 -17.57 -46.07
CA GLN A 138 -7.24 -16.72 -47.19
C GLN A 138 -8.15 -15.59 -46.73
N ALA A 139 -7.85 -14.38 -47.18
CA ALA A 139 -8.71 -13.21 -47.00
C ALA A 139 -9.41 -12.85 -48.31
N ARG A 140 -10.58 -12.23 -48.17
CA ARG A 140 -11.41 -11.80 -49.30
C ARG A 140 -10.72 -10.69 -50.10
N PRO A 141 -11.03 -10.54 -51.41
CA PRO A 141 -10.57 -9.39 -52.18
C PRO A 141 -11.13 -8.10 -51.59
N CYS A 142 -10.36 -7.04 -51.74
CA CYS A 142 -10.77 -5.76 -51.20
C CYS A 142 -11.48 -4.89 -52.23
N MET A 143 -12.39 -4.03 -51.75
CA MET A 143 -13.38 -3.37 -52.62
C MET A 143 -12.92 -2.04 -53.21
N ARG A 144 -11.96 -1.36 -52.58
CA ARG A 144 -11.53 -0.02 -52.99
C ARG A 144 -10.03 0.16 -52.80
N GLU A 145 -9.35 0.63 -53.83
CA GLU A 145 -7.93 0.96 -53.76
C GLU A 145 -7.62 1.92 -52.59
N GLY A 146 -6.57 1.63 -51.84
CA GLY A 146 -6.13 2.42 -50.69
C GLY A 146 -7.01 2.34 -49.44
N SER A 147 -8.13 1.59 -49.44
CA SER A 147 -8.88 1.35 -48.20
C SER A 147 -8.11 0.44 -47.25
N GLU A 148 -8.29 0.67 -45.94
CA GLU A 148 -7.73 -0.20 -44.90
C GLU A 148 -8.62 -1.44 -44.72
N GLU A 149 -8.01 -2.61 -44.81
CA GLU A 149 -8.64 -3.91 -44.60
C GLU A 149 -8.16 -4.53 -43.31
N ASN A 150 -9.04 -5.25 -42.62
CA ASN A 150 -8.75 -5.93 -41.37
C ASN A 150 -9.07 -7.43 -41.48
N PHE A 151 -8.18 -8.28 -40.99
CA PHE A 151 -8.38 -9.73 -40.93
C PHE A 151 -8.02 -10.30 -39.57
N THR A 152 -8.92 -11.12 -39.02
CA THR A 152 -8.71 -11.82 -37.77
C THR A 152 -8.17 -13.21 -38.03
N THR A 153 -7.01 -13.53 -37.46
CA THR A 153 -6.41 -14.86 -37.62
C THR A 153 -7.19 -15.92 -36.84
N ALA A 154 -7.01 -17.20 -37.20
CA ALA A 154 -7.32 -18.29 -36.29
C ALA A 154 -6.53 -18.17 -34.97
N SER A 155 -6.97 -18.90 -33.95
CA SER A 155 -6.28 -18.98 -32.65
C SER A 155 -4.83 -19.47 -32.80
N LEU A 156 -3.94 -18.80 -32.08
CA LEU A 156 -2.51 -19.03 -31.96
C LEU A 156 -2.15 -19.21 -30.47
N ASP A 157 -0.89 -19.52 -30.19
CA ASP A 157 -0.40 -19.58 -28.82
C ASP A 157 -0.21 -18.16 -28.27
N TYR A 158 -0.48 -17.97 -26.98
CA TYR A 158 -0.24 -16.70 -26.29
C TYR A 158 1.27 -16.45 -26.13
N PHE A 159 1.64 -15.19 -25.90
CA PHE A 159 3.02 -14.76 -25.63
C PHE A 159 4.06 -15.35 -26.61
N SER A 160 3.71 -15.43 -27.88
CA SER A 160 4.50 -16.09 -28.91
C SER A 160 4.73 -15.15 -30.09
N ASN A 161 5.89 -15.27 -30.71
CA ASN A 161 6.24 -14.49 -31.91
C ASN A 161 5.92 -15.32 -33.14
N TYR A 162 5.23 -14.71 -34.10
CA TYR A 162 4.92 -15.31 -35.39
C TYR A 162 5.42 -14.40 -36.50
N THR A 163 6.02 -14.97 -37.54
CA THR A 163 6.23 -14.25 -38.78
C THR A 163 4.98 -14.43 -39.63
N VAL A 164 4.30 -13.32 -39.91
CA VAL A 164 3.09 -13.30 -40.73
C VAL A 164 3.46 -12.74 -42.09
N THR A 165 3.22 -13.52 -43.14
CA THR A 165 3.42 -13.09 -44.52
C THR A 165 2.07 -12.94 -45.22
N ILE A 166 1.98 -11.95 -46.10
CA ILE A 166 0.80 -11.67 -46.91
C ILE A 166 1.23 -11.46 -48.36
N ALA A 167 0.57 -12.17 -49.27
CA ALA A 167 0.71 -12.01 -50.71
C ALA A 167 -0.65 -11.72 -51.34
N THR A 168 -0.69 -10.72 -52.23
CA THR A 168 -1.87 -10.41 -53.02
C THR A 168 -2.05 -11.47 -54.09
N LEU A 169 -3.27 -11.97 -54.24
CA LEU A 169 -3.60 -12.96 -55.26
C LEU A 169 -4.24 -12.29 -56.47
N SER A 170 -3.79 -12.70 -57.63
CA SER A 170 -4.53 -12.64 -58.90
C SER A 170 -4.81 -14.09 -59.32
N SER A 171 -5.74 -14.32 -60.25
CA SER A 171 -6.24 -15.67 -60.58
C SER A 171 -5.17 -16.77 -60.67
N ILE A 172 -3.96 -16.47 -61.15
CA ILE A 172 -2.84 -17.42 -61.29
C ILE A 172 -1.51 -16.94 -60.68
N PHE A 173 -1.34 -15.65 -60.35
CA PHE A 173 -0.08 -15.11 -59.82
C PHE A 173 -0.23 -14.59 -58.39
N GLU A 174 0.81 -14.80 -57.58
CA GLU A 174 1.00 -14.18 -56.28
C GLU A 174 1.96 -12.99 -56.40
N SER A 175 1.69 -11.90 -55.67
CA SER A 175 2.66 -10.79 -55.55
C SER A 175 3.89 -11.23 -54.76
N PRO A 176 5.02 -10.49 -54.84
CA PRO A 176 6.07 -10.61 -53.83
C PRO A 176 5.46 -10.46 -52.41
N PRO A 177 5.76 -11.37 -51.48
CA PRO A 177 5.15 -11.36 -50.16
C PRO A 177 5.72 -10.23 -49.30
N VAL A 178 4.84 -9.59 -48.54
CA VAL A 178 5.20 -8.65 -47.47
C VAL A 178 5.09 -9.40 -46.14
N TRP A 179 5.96 -9.11 -45.18
CA TRP A 179 5.96 -9.80 -43.90
C TRP A 179 6.18 -8.86 -42.74
N GLU A 180 5.67 -9.26 -41.58
CA GLU A 180 5.90 -8.61 -40.30
C GLU A 180 6.07 -9.65 -39.20
N VAL A 181 6.81 -9.30 -38.14
CA VAL A 181 6.90 -10.12 -36.92
C VAL A 181 5.89 -9.63 -35.91
N CYS A 182 5.00 -10.52 -35.52
CA CYS A 182 3.82 -10.23 -34.72
C CYS A 182 3.86 -11.00 -33.41
N ASN A 183 3.63 -10.30 -32.30
CA ASN A 183 3.58 -10.93 -30.99
C ASN A 183 2.13 -11.07 -30.57
N THR A 184 1.72 -12.25 -30.14
CA THR A 184 0.39 -12.47 -29.57
C THR A 184 0.27 -11.87 -28.17
N SER A 185 -0.98 -11.64 -27.73
CA SER A 185 -1.23 -11.09 -26.40
C SER A 185 -0.81 -12.07 -25.29
N ILE A 186 -0.84 -11.59 -24.05
CA ILE A 186 -0.72 -12.43 -22.85
C ILE A 186 -2.11 -12.70 -22.27
N THR A 187 -2.23 -13.77 -21.48
CA THR A 187 -3.47 -14.10 -20.75
C THR A 187 -3.14 -14.71 -19.40
N ASP A 188 -4.17 -15.17 -18.69
CA ASP A 188 -4.04 -15.88 -17.41
C ASP A 188 -3.01 -17.03 -17.55
N PRO A 189 -2.05 -17.18 -16.62
CA PRO A 189 -1.07 -18.27 -16.70
C PRO A 189 -1.79 -19.63 -16.61
N PRO A 190 -1.25 -20.73 -17.16
CA PRO A 190 -1.84 -22.04 -16.94
C PRO A 190 -1.90 -22.37 -15.44
N ALA A 191 -3.07 -22.85 -14.99
CA ALA A 191 -3.24 -23.24 -13.60
C ALA A 191 -2.43 -24.52 -13.30
N PRO A 192 -1.66 -24.57 -12.21
CA PRO A 192 -0.89 -25.76 -11.86
C PRO A 192 -1.82 -26.90 -11.47
N SER A 193 -1.43 -28.14 -11.77
CA SER A 193 -2.22 -29.33 -11.41
C SER A 193 -2.07 -29.75 -9.94
N LYS A 194 -1.00 -29.31 -9.27
CA LYS A 194 -0.69 -29.66 -7.88
C LYS A 194 -1.08 -28.55 -6.92
N ALA A 195 -1.72 -28.93 -5.81
CA ALA A 195 -1.99 -28.04 -4.69
C ALA A 195 -0.70 -27.65 -3.95
N PRO A 196 -0.66 -26.48 -3.27
CA PRO A 196 0.46 -26.12 -2.43
C PRO A 196 0.50 -27.01 -1.17
N LEU A 197 1.71 -27.28 -0.68
CA LEU A 197 1.91 -28.03 0.56
C LEU A 197 1.88 -27.05 1.74
N VAL A 198 1.00 -27.31 2.70
CA VAL A 198 0.84 -26.46 3.88
C VAL A 198 1.30 -27.20 5.14
N LYS A 199 2.05 -26.53 6.01
CA LYS A 199 2.50 -27.09 7.30
C LYS A 199 2.27 -26.08 8.41
N ALA A 200 1.78 -26.54 9.57
CA ALA A 200 1.70 -25.69 10.75
C ALA A 200 3.12 -25.40 11.27
N VAL A 201 3.44 -24.12 11.47
CA VAL A 201 4.74 -23.68 12.01
C VAL A 201 4.60 -23.37 13.50
N SER A 202 3.49 -22.74 13.90
CA SER A 202 3.16 -22.46 15.29
C SER A 202 1.65 -22.50 15.52
N HIS A 203 1.20 -22.13 16.73
CA HIS A 203 -0.23 -21.98 17.04
C HIS A 203 -0.91 -20.85 16.25
N SER A 204 -0.14 -19.95 15.64
CA SER A 204 -0.65 -18.78 14.91
C SER A 204 0.00 -18.58 13.53
N SER A 205 0.78 -19.54 13.04
CA SER A 205 1.43 -19.44 11.72
C SER A 205 1.52 -20.78 10.99
N LEU A 206 1.55 -20.71 9.66
CA LEU A 206 1.74 -21.84 8.75
C LEU A 206 2.73 -21.49 7.65
N SER A 207 3.37 -22.50 7.05
CA SER A 207 4.17 -22.35 5.85
C SER A 207 3.41 -22.89 4.63
N VAL A 208 3.53 -22.20 3.51
CA VAL A 208 2.96 -22.57 2.21
C VAL A 208 4.10 -22.79 1.22
N GLU A 209 4.24 -24.01 0.74
CA GLU A 209 5.27 -24.42 -0.23
C GLU A 209 4.62 -24.70 -1.59
N PHE A 210 5.13 -24.09 -2.67
CA PHE A 210 4.57 -24.26 -4.01
C PHE A 210 5.61 -24.13 -5.13
N SER A 211 5.33 -24.75 -6.27
CA SER A 211 6.12 -24.62 -7.50
C SER A 211 5.65 -23.43 -8.32
N ASP A 212 6.53 -22.89 -9.15
CA ASP A 212 6.19 -21.83 -10.10
C ASP A 212 5.08 -22.26 -11.08
N PHE A 213 4.31 -21.27 -11.53
CA PHE A 213 3.33 -21.46 -12.60
C PHE A 213 4.07 -21.58 -13.94
N GLU A 214 3.45 -22.20 -14.94
CA GLU A 214 3.99 -22.14 -16.29
C GLU A 214 3.86 -20.72 -16.84
N SER A 215 4.87 -20.25 -17.58
CA SER A 215 4.92 -18.90 -18.16
C SER A 215 4.65 -18.88 -19.67
N VAL A 216 4.07 -19.96 -20.21
CA VAL A 216 3.76 -20.09 -21.64
C VAL A 216 2.72 -19.07 -22.14
N ASN A 217 1.88 -18.54 -21.26
CA ASN A 217 0.88 -17.51 -21.60
C ASN A 217 1.36 -16.07 -21.31
N GLY A 218 2.60 -15.90 -20.87
CA GLY A 218 3.16 -14.62 -20.48
C GLY A 218 4.16 -14.72 -19.32
N PRO A 219 5.04 -13.71 -19.16
CA PRO A 219 5.99 -13.68 -18.05
C PRO A 219 5.24 -13.50 -16.72
N LEU A 220 5.60 -14.30 -15.72
CA LEU A 220 5.02 -14.18 -14.39
C LEU A 220 5.53 -12.92 -13.68
N LYS A 221 4.61 -12.15 -13.10
CA LYS A 221 4.88 -10.87 -12.42
C LYS A 221 4.80 -10.97 -10.91
N ALA A 222 3.85 -11.75 -10.38
CA ALA A 222 3.63 -11.86 -8.94
C ALA A 222 2.96 -13.18 -8.56
N TYR A 223 3.03 -13.49 -7.27
CA TYR A 223 2.23 -14.51 -6.60
C TYR A 223 1.44 -13.87 -5.45
N ALA A 224 0.23 -14.37 -5.21
CA ALA A 224 -0.52 -14.08 -3.99
C ALA A 224 -0.90 -15.38 -3.27
N VAL A 225 -0.60 -15.48 -1.98
CA VAL A 225 -0.99 -16.60 -1.13
C VAL A 225 -2.33 -16.28 -0.50
N MET A 226 -3.32 -17.10 -0.79
CA MET A 226 -4.66 -16.99 -0.25
C MET A 226 -4.88 -18.04 0.83
N ILE A 227 -5.52 -17.62 1.92
CA ILE A 227 -5.83 -18.46 3.07
C ILE A 227 -7.33 -18.53 3.23
N THR A 228 -7.84 -19.75 3.42
CA THR A 228 -9.27 -20.01 3.62
C THR A 228 -9.49 -21.05 4.71
N THR A 229 -10.67 -21.02 5.32
CA THR A 229 -11.13 -22.07 6.25
C THR A 229 -12.16 -23.01 5.65
N GLU A 230 -12.57 -22.78 4.39
CA GLU A 230 -13.55 -23.59 3.68
C GLU A 230 -13.02 -24.04 2.31
N GLU A 231 -13.34 -25.28 1.93
CA GLU A 231 -12.93 -25.87 0.66
C GLU A 231 -13.70 -25.28 -0.55
N GLN A 232 -14.97 -24.90 -0.34
CA GLN A 232 -15.83 -24.35 -1.40
C GLN A 232 -15.33 -22.98 -1.90
N ALA A 233 -14.72 -22.17 -1.01
CA ALA A 233 -14.20 -20.84 -1.33
C ALA A 233 -13.14 -20.88 -2.45
N CYS A 234 -12.38 -21.98 -2.53
CA CYS A 234 -11.35 -22.22 -3.53
C CYS A 234 -11.83 -22.25 -4.98
N ARG A 235 -13.15 -22.30 -5.22
CA ARG A 235 -13.73 -22.40 -6.57
C ARG A 235 -13.99 -21.04 -7.23
N SER A 236 -14.00 -19.92 -6.49
CA SER A 236 -14.29 -18.57 -7.02
C SER A 236 -13.37 -17.48 -6.45
N LEU A 237 -12.07 -17.77 -6.45
CA LEU A 237 -11.06 -16.98 -5.75
C LEU A 237 -10.77 -15.60 -6.39
N LYS A 238 -11.15 -15.39 -7.66
CA LYS A 238 -10.87 -14.12 -8.37
C LYS A 238 -11.54 -12.92 -7.72
N SER A 239 -12.81 -13.07 -7.32
CA SER A 239 -13.55 -12.03 -6.61
C SER A 239 -13.09 -11.83 -5.16
N GLU A 240 -12.39 -12.84 -4.61
CA GLU A 240 -11.88 -12.87 -3.24
C GLU A 240 -10.49 -12.24 -3.11
N LEU A 241 -9.80 -11.95 -4.22
CA LEU A 241 -8.52 -11.26 -4.22
C LEU A 241 -8.58 -9.89 -3.50
N LYS A 242 -9.75 -9.25 -3.47
CA LYS A 242 -9.96 -7.98 -2.74
C LYS A 242 -10.01 -8.13 -1.22
N ASN A 243 -10.22 -9.34 -0.72
CA ASN A 243 -10.46 -9.61 0.68
C ASN A 243 -9.15 -9.58 1.48
N THR A 244 -9.17 -8.92 2.63
CA THR A 244 -8.00 -8.74 3.48
C THR A 244 -8.10 -9.57 4.77
N TYR A 245 -6.98 -9.71 5.48
CA TYR A 245 -6.94 -10.32 6.81
C TYR A 245 -7.91 -9.65 7.80
N LYS A 246 -8.11 -8.32 7.69
CA LYS A 246 -9.07 -7.58 8.52
C LYS A 246 -10.51 -8.02 8.26
N ASP A 247 -10.86 -8.28 7.01
CA ASP A 247 -12.18 -8.77 6.64
C ASP A 247 -12.41 -10.19 7.17
N PHE A 248 -11.38 -11.04 7.09
CA PHE A 248 -11.40 -12.39 7.67
C PHE A 248 -11.54 -12.37 9.20
N LYS A 249 -10.79 -11.51 9.91
CA LYS A 249 -10.89 -11.31 11.36
C LYS A 249 -12.28 -10.84 11.80
N LYS A 250 -12.93 -9.99 11.00
CA LYS A 250 -14.31 -9.53 11.21
C LYS A 250 -15.36 -10.57 10.81
N LYS A 251 -14.94 -11.75 10.33
CA LYS A 251 -15.81 -12.82 9.82
C LYS A 251 -16.71 -12.39 8.65
N MET A 252 -16.26 -11.40 7.87
CA MET A 252 -16.96 -10.95 6.66
C MET A 252 -16.65 -11.84 5.45
N THR A 253 -15.55 -12.56 5.50
CA THR A 253 -15.11 -13.52 4.48
C THR A 253 -14.50 -14.74 5.15
N VAL A 254 -14.52 -15.87 4.46
CA VAL A 254 -13.85 -17.13 4.85
C VAL A 254 -12.48 -17.27 4.18
N ALA A 255 -12.18 -16.44 3.18
CA ALA A 255 -10.97 -16.47 2.37
C ALA A 255 -10.41 -15.06 2.13
N TYR A 256 -9.10 -14.92 2.20
CA TYR A 256 -8.40 -13.64 2.04
C TYR A 256 -6.99 -13.82 1.49
N VAL A 257 -6.43 -12.77 0.92
CA VAL A 257 -5.02 -12.73 0.52
C VAL A 257 -4.17 -12.42 1.75
N ALA A 258 -3.30 -13.36 2.12
CA ALA A 258 -2.43 -13.25 3.28
C ALA A 258 -1.06 -12.65 2.92
N TYR A 259 -0.60 -12.85 1.68
CA TYR A 259 0.71 -12.39 1.25
C TYR A 259 0.73 -12.18 -0.27
N VAL A 260 1.46 -11.16 -0.74
CA VAL A 260 1.69 -10.89 -2.16
C VAL A 260 3.20 -10.70 -2.34
N THR A 261 3.78 -11.23 -3.40
CA THR A 261 5.21 -11.04 -3.72
C THR A 261 5.43 -10.93 -5.21
N ASN A 262 6.38 -10.08 -5.62
CA ASN A 262 6.78 -9.97 -7.01
C ASN A 262 7.81 -11.05 -7.37
N THR A 263 7.78 -11.54 -8.60
CA THR A 263 8.69 -12.60 -9.06
C THR A 263 10.16 -12.18 -9.07
N GLU A 264 10.48 -10.88 -9.13
CA GLU A 264 11.86 -10.37 -8.98
C GLU A 264 12.35 -10.41 -7.52
N GLN A 265 11.46 -10.14 -6.56
CA GLN A 265 11.78 -10.23 -5.13
C GLN A 265 11.80 -11.68 -4.62
N ALA A 266 10.98 -12.55 -5.24
CA ALA A 266 10.95 -13.99 -4.97
C ALA A 266 12.26 -14.72 -5.32
N LYS A 267 13.14 -14.12 -6.15
CA LYS A 267 14.47 -14.67 -6.49
C LYS A 267 15.56 -14.45 -5.43
N SER A 268 15.23 -13.80 -4.31
CA SER A 268 16.19 -13.59 -3.21
C SER A 268 16.43 -14.88 -2.41
N PRO A 269 17.65 -15.16 -1.93
CA PRO A 269 18.03 -16.43 -1.30
C PRO A 269 17.31 -16.74 0.02
N SER A 270 16.51 -15.81 0.55
CA SER A 270 15.61 -16.02 1.69
C SER A 270 14.26 -16.66 1.33
N PHE A 271 13.92 -16.79 0.03
CA PHE A 271 12.63 -17.32 -0.45
C PHE A 271 12.74 -18.63 -1.26
N HIS A 272 13.96 -19.12 -1.51
CA HIS A 272 14.23 -20.35 -2.25
C HIS A 272 14.63 -21.51 -1.35
N SER A 273 13.97 -22.66 -1.51
CA SER A 273 14.58 -23.94 -1.14
C SER A 273 15.70 -24.29 -2.14
N GLN A 274 16.68 -25.11 -1.75
CA GLN A 274 17.75 -25.58 -2.65
C GLN A 274 17.23 -26.34 -3.90
N ASN A 275 15.92 -26.64 -3.98
CA ASN A 275 15.27 -27.37 -5.07
C ASN A 275 14.29 -26.52 -5.93
N GLY A 276 14.27 -25.19 -5.79
CA GLY A 276 13.42 -24.32 -6.63
C GLY A 276 11.94 -24.27 -6.21
N THR A 277 11.62 -24.62 -4.96
CA THR A 277 10.27 -24.45 -4.37
C THR A 277 10.18 -23.11 -3.65
N ASN A 278 9.11 -22.36 -3.89
CA ASN A 278 8.80 -21.13 -3.16
C ASN A 278 8.22 -21.47 -1.79
N ILE A 279 8.70 -20.81 -0.73
CA ILE A 279 8.21 -21.00 0.64
C ILE A 279 7.79 -19.65 1.22
N ILE A 280 6.54 -19.55 1.66
CA ILE A 280 5.98 -18.34 2.28
C ILE A 280 5.40 -18.69 3.64
N THR A 281 5.82 -17.99 4.69
CA THR A 281 5.24 -18.12 6.03
C THR A 281 4.08 -17.14 6.19
N VAL A 282 2.92 -17.67 6.55
CA VAL A 282 1.73 -16.88 6.90
C VAL A 282 1.62 -16.77 8.41
N GLY A 283 1.32 -15.56 8.91
CA GLY A 283 1.13 -15.26 10.33
C GLY A 283 2.24 -14.46 11.00
N GLU A 284 3.18 -13.88 10.23
CA GLU A 284 4.34 -13.15 10.74
C GLU A 284 4.06 -11.67 11.08
N GLY A 285 2.92 -11.13 10.65
CA GLY A 285 2.49 -9.75 10.96
C GLY A 285 3.02 -8.67 10.01
N ASN A 286 3.77 -9.02 8.97
CA ASN A 286 4.21 -8.07 7.93
C ASN A 286 3.03 -7.63 7.03
N THR A 287 3.17 -6.50 6.35
CA THR A 287 2.15 -5.99 5.41
C THR A 287 2.82 -5.70 4.06
N MET A 288 2.22 -6.20 2.97
CA MET A 288 2.71 -5.96 1.61
C MET A 288 1.53 -5.71 0.66
N TYR A 289 1.65 -4.68 -0.18
CA TYR A 289 0.59 -4.26 -1.13
C TYR A 289 -0.79 -4.17 -0.46
N GLY A 290 -0.91 -3.50 0.68
CA GLY A 290 -2.20 -3.35 1.40
C GLY A 290 -2.75 -4.62 2.08
N TYR A 291 -2.11 -5.78 1.89
CA TYR A 291 -2.46 -7.04 2.56
C TYR A 291 -1.61 -7.26 3.80
N GLU A 292 -2.27 -7.55 4.92
CA GLU A 292 -1.66 -7.84 6.21
C GLU A 292 -1.53 -9.36 6.39
N ASN A 293 -0.31 -9.83 6.63
CA ASN A 293 0.01 -11.22 6.94
C ASN A 293 -0.21 -11.53 8.44
N GLY A 294 -1.41 -11.25 8.93
CA GLY A 294 -1.69 -11.28 10.37
C GLY A 294 -1.76 -12.69 10.98
N PRO A 295 -1.62 -12.80 12.32
CA PRO A 295 -1.54 -14.08 13.03
C PRO A 295 -2.82 -14.92 12.91
N LEU A 296 -2.66 -16.21 12.64
CA LEU A 296 -3.78 -17.14 12.54
C LEU A 296 -4.36 -17.50 13.92
N ILE A 297 -5.61 -17.94 13.93
CA ILE A 297 -6.33 -18.35 15.14
C ILE A 297 -5.97 -19.82 15.47
N PRO A 298 -5.49 -20.13 16.69
CA PRO A 298 -5.21 -21.49 17.16
C PRO A 298 -6.42 -22.41 17.10
N LEU A 299 -6.19 -23.73 17.03
CA LEU A 299 -7.24 -24.77 16.95
C LEU A 299 -8.22 -24.61 15.79
N ARG A 300 -7.84 -23.86 14.74
CA ARG A 300 -8.65 -23.72 13.54
C ARG A 300 -7.93 -24.39 12.36
N SER A 301 -8.72 -24.98 11.48
CA SER A 301 -8.23 -25.59 10.24
C SER A 301 -8.15 -24.55 9.13
N TYR A 302 -7.01 -24.51 8.44
CA TYR A 302 -6.78 -23.63 7.29
C TYR A 302 -6.36 -24.43 6.06
N ARG A 303 -6.69 -23.89 4.89
CA ARG A 303 -6.20 -24.33 3.58
C ARG A 303 -5.56 -23.13 2.88
N ALA A 304 -4.66 -23.38 1.94
CA ALA A 304 -4.07 -22.36 1.10
C ALA A 304 -4.30 -22.63 -0.39
N SER A 305 -4.41 -21.56 -1.16
CA SER A 305 -4.30 -21.56 -2.63
C SER A 305 -3.37 -20.44 -3.04
N VAL A 306 -2.66 -20.61 -4.15
CA VAL A 306 -1.73 -19.61 -4.67
C VAL A 306 -2.29 -19.07 -5.97
N ALA A 307 -2.32 -17.76 -6.12
CA ALA A 307 -2.66 -17.08 -7.35
C ALA A 307 -1.37 -16.67 -8.07
N GLY A 308 -1.22 -17.04 -9.33
CA GLY A 308 -0.11 -16.63 -10.21
C GLY A 308 -0.58 -15.60 -11.22
N PHE A 309 0.22 -14.55 -11.43
CA PHE A 309 -0.17 -13.41 -12.27
C PHE A 309 0.80 -13.21 -13.44
N THR A 310 0.29 -13.12 -14.67
CA THR A 310 1.05 -12.62 -15.84
C THR A 310 0.91 -11.10 -15.98
N ASN A 311 -0.17 -10.53 -15.46
CA ASN A 311 -0.38 -9.10 -15.29
C ASN A 311 -1.18 -8.86 -14.00
N ILE A 312 -0.79 -7.85 -13.21
CA ILE A 312 -1.41 -7.54 -11.92
C ILE A 312 -1.72 -6.05 -11.83
N THR A 313 -2.94 -5.74 -11.44
CA THR A 313 -3.45 -4.37 -11.32
C THR A 313 -3.95 -4.13 -9.89
N PHE A 314 -3.71 -2.92 -9.40
CA PHE A 314 -4.04 -2.53 -8.04
C PHE A 314 -4.92 -1.27 -8.02
N THR A 315 -5.78 -1.18 -7.01
CA THR A 315 -6.49 0.06 -6.65
C THR A 315 -5.54 1.08 -6.01
N MET A 316 -5.99 2.31 -5.81
CA MET A 316 -5.25 3.32 -5.03
C MET A 316 -4.93 2.90 -3.58
N ALA A 317 -5.70 1.96 -3.03
CA ALA A 317 -5.46 1.38 -1.70
C ALA A 317 -4.48 0.18 -1.74
N ASN A 318 -3.80 -0.05 -2.87
CA ASN A 318 -2.92 -1.18 -3.15
C ASN A 318 -3.59 -2.56 -3.09
N ILE A 319 -4.92 -2.65 -3.19
CA ILE A 319 -5.65 -3.94 -3.25
C ILE A 319 -5.75 -4.42 -4.70
N ILE A 320 -5.53 -5.71 -4.94
CA ILE A 320 -5.57 -6.35 -6.27
C ILE A 320 -6.98 -6.22 -6.86
N VAL A 321 -7.06 -5.71 -8.09
CA VAL A 321 -8.27 -5.71 -8.89
C VAL A 321 -8.29 -6.99 -9.72
N GLY A 322 -8.98 -8.01 -9.19
CA GLY A 322 -9.01 -9.34 -9.81
C GLY A 322 -9.43 -9.29 -11.28
N GLU A 323 -10.51 -8.58 -11.62
CA GLU A 323 -11.05 -8.52 -12.99
C GLU A 323 -10.08 -7.94 -14.01
N ASP A 324 -9.32 -6.92 -13.63
CA ASP A 324 -8.33 -6.25 -14.48
C ASP A 324 -6.96 -6.96 -14.46
N SER A 325 -6.81 -7.99 -13.63
CA SER A 325 -5.61 -8.81 -13.52
C SER A 325 -5.73 -10.10 -14.33
N TYR A 326 -4.59 -10.59 -14.82
CA TYR A 326 -4.49 -11.86 -15.53
C TYR A 326 -3.95 -12.92 -14.59
N VAL A 327 -4.84 -13.80 -14.13
CA VAL A 327 -4.61 -14.61 -12.93
C VAL A 327 -5.21 -16.00 -13.05
N SER A 328 -4.45 -16.99 -12.58
CA SER A 328 -4.92 -18.35 -12.34
C SER A 328 -4.59 -18.78 -10.92
N PHE A 329 -5.33 -19.77 -10.42
CA PHE A 329 -5.21 -20.25 -9.05
C PHE A 329 -4.78 -21.71 -9.04
N SER A 330 -3.93 -22.06 -8.07
CA SER A 330 -3.64 -23.47 -7.78
C SER A 330 -4.84 -24.13 -7.08
N PRO A 331 -4.97 -25.46 -7.17
CA PRO A 331 -5.90 -26.23 -6.35
C PRO A 331 -5.65 -25.95 -4.87
N CYS A 332 -6.69 -26.04 -4.05
CA CYS A 332 -6.52 -25.83 -2.62
C CYS A 332 -5.75 -26.97 -1.95
N SER A 333 -4.93 -26.60 -0.97
CA SER A 333 -4.22 -27.55 -0.12
C SER A 333 -5.18 -28.40 0.71
N GLU A 334 -4.65 -29.49 1.24
CA GLU A 334 -5.27 -30.17 2.38
C GLU A 334 -5.40 -29.24 3.59
N ALA A 335 -6.38 -29.53 4.44
CA ALA A 335 -6.64 -28.74 5.64
C ALA A 335 -5.59 -29.03 6.71
N VAL A 336 -5.03 -27.97 7.30
CA VAL A 336 -4.06 -28.05 8.38
C VAL A 336 -4.63 -27.42 9.63
N LEU A 337 -4.71 -28.21 10.71
CA LEU A 337 -5.15 -27.77 12.03
C LEU A 337 -3.97 -27.15 12.79
N LEU A 338 -4.13 -25.90 13.25
CA LEU A 338 -3.09 -25.28 14.07
C LEU A 338 -3.08 -25.83 15.50
N PRO A 339 -1.90 -26.04 16.09
CA PRO A 339 -1.76 -26.51 17.46
C PRO A 339 -2.29 -25.47 18.47
N GLN A 340 -2.52 -25.93 19.70
CA GLN A 340 -2.99 -25.07 20.78
C GLN A 340 -1.94 -24.02 21.17
N ASP A 341 -2.41 -22.85 21.60
CA ASP A 341 -1.55 -21.80 22.14
C ASP A 341 -0.78 -22.32 23.38
N PRO A 342 0.57 -22.34 23.35
CA PRO A 342 1.40 -22.74 24.48
C PRO A 342 1.11 -21.95 25.77
N GLY A 343 0.67 -20.69 25.65
CA GLY A 343 0.28 -19.85 26.78
C GLY A 343 -0.95 -20.39 27.53
N VAL A 344 -1.88 -21.03 26.83
CA VAL A 344 -3.06 -21.67 27.43
C VAL A 344 -2.69 -22.97 28.14
N ILE A 345 -1.76 -23.75 27.56
CA ILE A 345 -1.23 -24.98 28.18
C ILE A 345 -0.42 -24.61 29.44
N GLY A 346 0.45 -23.60 29.34
CA GLY A 346 1.20 -23.05 30.47
C GLY A 346 0.28 -22.53 31.57
N GLY A 347 -0.75 -21.76 31.23
CA GLY A 347 -1.74 -21.25 32.18
C GLY A 347 -2.53 -22.35 32.89
N ALA A 348 -2.88 -23.44 32.19
CA ALA A 348 -3.57 -24.58 32.80
C ALA A 348 -2.66 -25.40 33.74
N VAL A 349 -1.41 -25.64 33.35
CA VAL A 349 -0.43 -26.37 34.19
C VAL A 349 -0.04 -25.54 35.41
N ILE A 350 0.20 -24.24 35.22
CA ILE A 350 0.46 -23.28 36.30
C ILE A 350 -0.77 -23.15 37.20
N GLY A 351 -1.98 -23.10 36.65
CA GLY A 351 -3.23 -23.09 37.41
C GLY A 351 -3.43 -24.33 38.27
N CYS A 352 -3.15 -25.53 37.75
CA CYS A 352 -3.20 -26.78 38.50
C CYS A 352 -2.12 -26.85 39.60
N LEU A 353 -0.89 -26.40 39.32
CA LEU A 353 0.19 -26.33 40.31
C LEU A 353 -0.11 -25.29 41.40
N LEU A 354 -0.69 -24.14 41.05
CA LEU A 354 -1.14 -23.12 41.99
C LEU A 354 -2.32 -23.59 42.84
N ALA A 355 -3.22 -24.42 42.30
CA ALA A 355 -4.30 -25.02 43.07
C ALA A 355 -3.77 -26.02 44.12
N ILE A 356 -2.77 -26.84 43.77
CA ILE A 356 -2.11 -27.75 44.71
C ILE A 356 -1.35 -26.95 45.78
N LEU A 357 -0.61 -25.91 45.37
CA LEU A 357 0.08 -25.01 46.30
C LEU A 357 -0.90 -24.23 47.19
N ALA A 358 -2.09 -23.87 46.70
CA ALA A 358 -3.13 -23.22 47.49
C ALA A 358 -3.70 -24.19 48.53
N VAL A 359 -3.90 -25.47 48.22
CA VAL A 359 -4.34 -26.48 49.22
C VAL A 359 -3.28 -26.70 50.29
N VAL A 360 -2.00 -26.76 49.92
CA VAL A 360 -0.87 -26.85 50.86
C VAL A 360 -0.73 -25.57 51.70
N ALA A 361 -0.90 -24.40 51.08
CA ALA A 361 -0.86 -23.10 51.74
C ALA A 361 -2.07 -22.89 52.65
N ILE A 362 -3.26 -23.38 52.33
CA ILE A 362 -4.44 -23.35 53.20
C ILE A 362 -4.24 -24.27 54.40
N GLY A 363 -3.67 -25.46 54.20
CA GLY A 363 -3.25 -26.35 55.30
C GLY A 363 -2.19 -25.70 56.21
N GLY A 364 -1.20 -25.04 55.62
CA GLY A 364 -0.16 -24.28 56.34
C GLY A 364 -0.70 -23.02 57.02
N PHE A 365 -1.66 -22.32 56.41
CA PHE A 365 -2.28 -21.11 56.93
C PHE A 365 -3.18 -21.40 58.12
N ILE A 366 -3.87 -22.55 58.17
CA ILE A 366 -4.64 -22.98 59.36
C ILE A 366 -3.70 -23.25 60.54
N PHE A 367 -2.52 -23.80 60.30
CA PHE A 367 -1.49 -24.00 61.33
C PHE A 367 -0.85 -22.67 61.77
N TRP A 368 -0.63 -21.74 60.82
CA TRP A 368 0.01 -20.44 61.06
C TRP A 368 -0.93 -19.43 61.74
N ARG A 369 -2.24 -19.47 61.45
CA ARG A 369 -3.27 -18.58 62.02
C ARG A 369 -3.53 -18.81 63.50
N ARG A 370 -3.06 -19.94 64.07
CA ARG A 370 -3.06 -20.18 65.52
C ARG A 370 -1.93 -19.45 66.27
N LYS A 371 -0.94 -18.85 65.59
CA LYS A 371 0.30 -18.39 66.24
C LYS A 371 0.67 -16.91 66.12
N ARG A 372 -0.18 -16.00 65.64
CA ARG A 372 0.12 -14.55 65.80
C ARG A 372 -1.13 -13.67 65.81
N LYS A 373 -1.62 -13.44 67.03
CA LYS A 373 -2.21 -12.16 67.46
C LYS A 373 -1.07 -11.13 67.54
N ASP A 374 -1.43 -9.87 67.27
CA ASP A 374 -0.68 -8.64 67.51
C ASP A 374 0.52 -8.33 66.59
N LYS A 375 0.27 -7.48 65.58
CA LYS A 375 0.88 -6.15 65.47
C LYS A 375 0.30 -5.37 64.29
N ARG A 376 -0.35 -4.25 64.62
CA ARG A 376 -0.66 -3.13 63.73
C ARG A 376 0.58 -2.24 63.70
N ASN A 377 1.08 -1.86 62.52
CA ASN A 377 1.60 -0.52 62.19
C ASN A 377 2.36 -0.45 60.85
N THR A 378 1.91 0.52 60.04
CA THR A 378 2.63 1.49 59.19
C THR A 378 3.49 1.06 58.00
N GLU A 379 3.21 1.74 56.87
CA GLU A 379 4.09 2.10 55.75
C GLU A 379 4.94 1.01 55.09
N VAL A 380 4.47 0.55 53.92
CA VAL A 380 5.29 -0.27 53.01
C VAL A 380 5.95 0.67 52.00
N SER A 381 7.28 0.77 52.11
CA SER A 381 8.19 1.46 51.20
C SER A 381 8.04 0.97 49.77
N PHE A 382 7.95 1.91 48.82
CA PHE A 382 8.09 1.64 47.39
C PHE A 382 9.47 1.02 47.10
N SER A 383 9.51 0.01 46.24
CA SER A 383 10.75 -0.54 45.68
C SER A 383 11.56 0.58 44.99
N PRO A 384 12.91 0.54 45.00
CA PRO A 384 13.71 1.59 44.39
C PRO A 384 13.37 1.75 42.90
N ILE A 385 13.17 2.99 42.48
CA ILE A 385 12.90 3.40 41.09
C ILE A 385 14.01 2.83 40.20
N LYS A 386 13.64 2.02 39.20
CA LYS A 386 14.57 1.66 38.12
C LYS A 386 14.73 2.92 37.25
N SER A 387 15.80 3.68 37.48
CA SER A 387 16.15 4.89 36.73
C SER A 387 17.23 4.57 35.70
N LYS A 388 17.13 5.13 34.49
CA LYS A 388 18.19 5.12 33.47
C LYS A 388 18.55 6.57 33.11
N MET A 389 18.94 7.35 34.12
CA MET A 389 19.25 8.77 33.97
C MET A 389 20.49 9.02 33.07
N ILE A 390 20.33 9.91 32.10
CA ILE A 390 21.35 10.27 31.10
C ILE A 390 21.54 11.79 31.13
N LYS A 391 22.79 12.26 31.15
CA LYS A 391 23.07 13.69 31.00
C LYS A 391 22.76 14.16 29.58
N VAL A 392 22.20 15.37 29.43
CA VAL A 392 21.85 15.96 28.12
C VAL A 392 23.02 15.95 27.12
N GLU A 393 24.24 16.21 27.59
CA GLU A 393 25.47 16.19 26.77
C GLU A 393 25.76 14.81 26.14
N ASN A 394 25.36 13.73 26.80
CA ASN A 394 25.58 12.35 26.37
C ASN A 394 24.36 11.74 25.68
N PHE A 395 23.21 12.44 25.68
CA PHE A 395 21.95 11.90 25.17
C PHE A 395 22.03 11.58 23.68
N GLU A 396 22.76 12.37 22.88
CA GLU A 396 22.92 12.11 21.45
C GLU A 396 23.63 10.78 21.16
N SER A 397 24.69 10.47 21.92
CA SER A 397 25.43 9.22 21.81
C SER A 397 24.59 8.03 22.28
N TYR A 398 23.83 8.22 23.37
CA TYR A 398 22.87 7.25 23.86
C TYR A 398 21.78 6.98 22.81
N PHE A 399 21.17 8.02 22.24
CA PHE A 399 20.10 7.91 21.26
C PHE A 399 20.55 7.13 20.01
N LYS A 400 21.74 7.46 19.46
CA LYS A 400 22.32 6.72 18.32
C LYS A 400 22.56 5.25 18.64
N LYS A 401 23.01 4.95 19.87
CA LYS A 401 23.22 3.56 20.32
C LYS A 401 21.89 2.80 20.41
N GLN A 402 20.86 3.41 20.98
CA GLN A 402 19.56 2.74 21.17
C GLN A 402 18.76 2.59 19.87
N GLN A 403 18.96 3.50 18.91
CA GLN A 403 18.34 3.47 17.57
C GLN A 403 18.97 2.43 16.64
N ALA A 404 20.20 1.98 16.91
CA ALA A 404 20.89 0.99 16.10
C ALA A 404 20.10 -0.34 16.00
N ASP A 405 20.38 -1.11 14.94
CA ASP A 405 19.76 -2.42 14.68
C ASP A 405 18.22 -2.38 14.74
N SER A 406 17.63 -1.38 14.09
CA SER A 406 16.18 -1.16 14.02
C SER A 406 15.53 -0.88 15.40
N ASN A 407 16.08 0.08 16.15
CA ASN A 407 15.63 0.47 17.49
C ASN A 407 15.76 -0.63 18.56
N CYS A 408 16.64 -1.62 18.38
CA CYS A 408 16.77 -2.78 19.25
C CYS A 408 16.93 -2.38 20.74
N GLY A 409 17.73 -1.35 21.02
CA GLY A 409 17.94 -0.88 22.38
C GLY A 409 16.73 -0.20 23.01
N PHE A 410 15.95 0.57 22.23
CA PHE A 410 14.67 1.10 22.70
C PHE A 410 13.62 0.01 22.91
N ALA A 411 13.61 -1.01 22.05
CA ALA A 411 12.72 -2.16 22.20
C ALA A 411 13.01 -2.93 23.49
N GLU A 412 14.29 -3.16 23.83
CA GLU A 412 14.70 -3.79 25.09
C GLU A 412 14.23 -2.98 26.31
N GLU A 413 14.47 -1.68 26.33
CA GLU A 413 13.98 -0.79 27.40
C GLU A 413 12.46 -0.82 27.54
N TYR A 414 11.74 -0.78 26.42
CA TYR A 414 10.29 -0.80 26.40
C TYR A 414 9.72 -2.15 26.87
N GLU A 415 10.39 -3.27 26.55
CA GLU A 415 10.02 -4.61 26.99
C GLU A 415 10.09 -4.73 28.52
N GLU A 416 11.16 -4.22 29.13
CA GLU A 416 11.33 -4.21 30.60
C GLU A 416 10.16 -3.49 31.29
N LEU A 417 9.66 -2.41 30.70
CA LEU A 417 8.55 -1.62 31.22
C LEU A 417 7.21 -2.37 31.20
N LYS A 418 7.04 -3.46 30.44
CA LYS A 418 5.76 -4.20 30.37
C LYS A 418 5.33 -4.78 31.72
N SER A 419 6.29 -5.08 32.59
CA SER A 419 6.05 -5.59 33.95
C SER A 419 5.74 -4.50 34.99
N ALA A 420 5.93 -3.22 34.66
CA ALA A 420 5.79 -2.12 35.61
C ALA A 420 4.33 -1.92 36.03
N GLY A 421 4.08 -1.88 37.35
CA GLY A 421 2.77 -1.57 37.93
C GLY A 421 1.69 -2.65 37.78
N VAL A 422 1.90 -3.72 37.01
CA VAL A 422 0.85 -4.70 36.64
C VAL A 422 0.22 -5.43 37.83
N HIS A 423 0.96 -5.57 38.93
CA HIS A 423 0.51 -6.25 40.15
C HIS A 423 -0.33 -5.36 41.09
N GLN A 424 -0.48 -4.07 40.76
CA GLN A 424 -1.22 -3.16 41.62
C GLN A 424 -2.73 -3.48 41.62
N PRO A 425 -3.38 -3.43 42.79
CA PRO A 425 -4.81 -3.67 42.91
C PRO A 425 -5.67 -2.71 42.08
N LYS A 426 -6.79 -3.23 41.57
CA LYS A 426 -7.78 -2.53 40.73
C LYS A 426 -9.21 -2.89 41.17
N PHE A 427 -9.40 -3.18 42.46
CA PHE A 427 -10.63 -3.75 43.00
C PHE A 427 -11.84 -2.87 42.69
N ALA A 428 -11.74 -1.55 42.85
CA ALA A 428 -12.86 -0.65 42.57
C ALA A 428 -13.30 -0.70 41.10
N ALA A 429 -12.34 -0.86 40.18
CA ALA A 429 -12.60 -0.93 38.74
C ALA A 429 -13.21 -2.27 38.30
N GLU A 430 -13.00 -3.32 39.07
CA GLU A 430 -13.45 -4.69 38.78
C GLU A 430 -14.85 -5.02 39.34
N LEU A 431 -15.36 -4.18 40.25
CA LEU A 431 -16.73 -4.22 40.77
C LEU A 431 -17.76 -4.23 39.64
N ALA A 432 -18.79 -5.06 39.77
CA ALA A 432 -19.77 -5.30 38.71
C ALA A 432 -20.48 -4.00 38.28
N GLU A 433 -20.76 -3.12 39.24
CA GLU A 433 -21.41 -1.83 39.08
C GLU A 433 -20.54 -0.84 38.28
N ASN A 434 -19.22 -0.97 38.38
CA ASN A 434 -18.26 -0.06 37.75
C ASN A 434 -17.78 -0.54 36.37
N ARG A 435 -18.03 -1.80 36.00
CA ARG A 435 -17.62 -2.36 34.70
C ARG A 435 -18.17 -1.56 33.53
N GLY A 436 -19.42 -1.12 33.60
CA GLY A 436 -20.06 -0.29 32.57
C GLY A 436 -19.52 1.14 32.49
N LYS A 437 -18.72 1.58 33.47
CA LYS A 437 -18.05 2.90 33.48
C LYS A 437 -16.66 2.84 32.81
N ASN A 438 -16.20 1.67 32.39
CA ASN A 438 -14.91 1.47 31.73
C ASN A 438 -15.08 1.33 30.21
N ARG A 439 -14.45 2.21 29.43
CA ARG A 439 -14.48 2.13 27.96
C ARG A 439 -13.81 0.86 27.44
N TYR A 440 -12.78 0.40 28.15
CA TYR A 440 -12.05 -0.83 27.83
C TYR A 440 -11.91 -1.69 29.08
N ASN A 441 -12.24 -2.98 28.96
CA ASN A 441 -12.17 -3.94 30.06
C ASN A 441 -10.74 -4.23 30.54
N ASN A 442 -9.73 -3.95 29.72
CA ASN A 442 -8.32 -4.17 30.00
C ASN A 442 -7.58 -2.88 30.42
N VAL A 443 -8.25 -1.73 30.50
CA VAL A 443 -7.67 -0.46 30.94
C VAL A 443 -8.39 0.04 32.17
N LEU A 444 -7.92 -0.42 33.33
CA LEU A 444 -8.57 -0.22 34.62
C LEU A 444 -7.65 0.60 35.56
N PRO A 445 -8.16 1.63 36.24
CA PRO A 445 -7.36 2.46 37.13
C PRO A 445 -6.90 1.67 38.36
N TYR A 446 -5.64 1.85 38.77
CA TYR A 446 -5.15 1.29 40.03
C TYR A 446 -5.79 1.97 41.24
N ASP A 447 -6.11 1.21 42.28
CA ASP A 447 -6.80 1.73 43.47
C ASP A 447 -5.98 2.79 44.22
N ILE A 448 -4.65 2.69 44.19
CA ILE A 448 -3.73 3.56 44.94
C ILE A 448 -3.74 5.00 44.43
N SER A 449 -4.01 5.19 43.14
CA SER A 449 -3.88 6.48 42.44
C SER A 449 -5.19 6.90 41.77
N ARG A 450 -6.26 6.08 41.81
CA ARG A 450 -7.54 6.42 41.18
C ARG A 450 -8.11 7.72 41.75
N VAL A 451 -8.75 8.49 40.88
CA VAL A 451 -9.56 9.63 41.29
C VAL A 451 -10.84 9.11 41.95
N LYS A 452 -11.24 9.72 43.06
CA LYS A 452 -12.45 9.37 43.81
C LYS A 452 -13.42 10.54 43.82
N LEU A 453 -14.65 10.33 43.39
CA LEU A 453 -15.72 11.32 43.40
C LEU A 453 -16.45 11.34 44.76
N SER A 454 -17.21 12.40 45.05
CA SER A 454 -17.86 12.61 46.34
C SER A 454 -19.32 12.11 46.43
N ASP A 455 -19.80 11.36 45.42
CA ASP A 455 -21.21 10.93 45.33
C ASP A 455 -21.66 10.11 46.55
N GLN A 456 -22.76 10.56 47.16
CA GLN A 456 -23.34 10.08 48.42
C GLN A 456 -24.49 9.07 48.22
N SER A 457 -24.88 8.78 46.98
CA SER A 457 -26.11 8.03 46.67
C SER A 457 -25.95 6.51 46.53
N SER A 458 -24.72 6.00 46.36
CA SER A 458 -24.46 4.56 46.24
C SER A 458 -23.05 4.16 46.70
N ALA A 459 -22.87 2.89 47.10
CA ALA A 459 -21.58 2.35 47.54
C ALA A 459 -20.48 2.35 46.45
N THR A 460 -20.83 2.64 45.20
CA THR A 460 -19.94 2.69 44.02
C THR A 460 -19.95 4.05 43.32
N GLY A 461 -20.56 5.07 43.93
CA GLY A 461 -20.65 6.44 43.37
C GLY A 461 -19.30 7.16 43.28
N ASP A 462 -18.28 6.71 44.03
CA ASP A 462 -16.95 7.34 44.02
C ASP A 462 -16.12 7.05 42.75
N TYR A 463 -16.61 6.19 41.85
CA TYR A 463 -15.80 5.63 40.78
C TYR A 463 -15.86 6.45 39.48
N ILE A 464 -14.67 6.79 38.99
CA ILE A 464 -14.41 7.22 37.61
C ILE A 464 -13.12 6.57 37.12
N ASN A 465 -13.06 6.23 35.82
CA ASN A 465 -11.85 5.67 35.22
C ASN A 465 -10.81 6.77 34.94
N ALA A 466 -10.12 7.18 36.02
CA ALA A 466 -9.06 8.17 35.99
C ALA A 466 -8.05 7.93 37.13
N ASN A 467 -6.79 8.31 36.92
CA ASN A 467 -5.73 8.24 37.93
C ASN A 467 -5.01 9.58 38.05
N TYR A 468 -4.62 9.97 39.26
CA TYR A 468 -3.63 11.01 39.46
C TYR A 468 -2.29 10.53 38.92
N MET A 469 -1.64 11.39 38.14
CA MET A 469 -0.32 11.14 37.59
C MET A 469 0.67 12.17 38.12
N PRO A 470 1.89 11.74 38.47
CA PRO A 470 2.95 12.65 38.86
C PRO A 470 3.40 13.49 37.67
N GLY A 471 3.65 14.77 37.92
CA GLY A 471 4.42 15.65 37.06
C GLY A 471 5.86 15.77 37.58
N TYR A 472 6.56 16.83 37.17
CA TYR A 472 7.92 17.09 37.63
C TYR A 472 7.95 17.53 39.11
N ASN A 473 7.15 18.54 39.48
CA ASN A 473 7.15 19.13 40.83
C ASN A 473 6.05 18.62 41.78
N SER A 474 5.06 17.86 41.30
CA SER A 474 3.91 17.43 42.09
C SER A 474 3.48 16.00 41.76
N LYS A 475 3.13 15.22 42.79
CA LYS A 475 2.59 13.85 42.65
C LYS A 475 1.17 13.82 42.07
N LYS A 476 0.49 14.96 42.00
CA LYS A 476 -0.87 15.11 41.47
C LYS A 476 -0.96 16.21 40.41
N ALA A 477 0.12 16.45 39.67
CA ALA A 477 0.15 17.49 38.64
C ALA A 477 -0.86 17.24 37.51
N PHE A 478 -1.18 15.96 37.26
CA PHE A 478 -2.10 15.57 36.19
C PHE A 478 -3.16 14.58 36.68
N ILE A 479 -4.26 14.51 35.93
CA ILE A 479 -5.19 13.39 35.97
C ILE A 479 -5.20 12.76 34.58
N ALA A 480 -4.87 11.47 34.48
CA ALA A 480 -5.04 10.70 33.24
C ALA A 480 -6.38 9.97 33.25
N ALA A 481 -7.26 10.28 32.31
CA ALA A 481 -8.61 9.73 32.22
C ALA A 481 -8.91 9.13 30.85
N GLN A 482 -9.85 8.18 30.79
CA GLN A 482 -10.43 7.74 29.52
C GLN A 482 -11.30 8.86 28.90
N GLY A 483 -11.53 8.81 27.59
CA GLY A 483 -12.58 9.62 26.97
C GLY A 483 -13.94 9.18 27.50
N PRO A 484 -14.78 10.09 28.04
CA PRO A 484 -16.03 9.74 28.72
C PRO A 484 -16.97 8.96 27.79
N LEU A 485 -17.71 8.02 28.38
CA LEU A 485 -18.79 7.26 27.75
C LEU A 485 -20.12 8.01 27.94
N PRO A 486 -21.19 7.66 27.19
CA PRO A 486 -22.49 8.34 27.35
C PRO A 486 -23.00 8.35 28.80
N ASN A 487 -22.80 7.24 29.52
CA ASN A 487 -23.20 7.05 30.91
C ASN A 487 -22.18 7.57 31.94
N THR A 488 -21.08 8.20 31.53
CA THR A 488 -20.05 8.74 32.44
C THR A 488 -19.71 10.20 32.14
N ILE A 489 -20.47 10.90 31.31
CA ILE A 489 -20.24 12.34 31.04
C ILE A 489 -20.50 13.16 32.30
N GLU A 490 -21.53 12.82 33.08
CA GLU A 490 -21.85 13.49 34.35
C GLU A 490 -20.72 13.30 35.37
N ASP A 491 -20.26 12.04 35.55
CA ASP A 491 -19.10 11.71 36.39
C ASP A 491 -17.85 12.52 35.96
N PHE A 492 -17.65 12.72 34.66
CA PHE A 492 -16.50 13.44 34.11
C PHE A 492 -16.53 14.93 34.45
N TRP A 493 -17.68 15.60 34.33
CA TRP A 493 -17.82 17.00 34.75
C TRP A 493 -17.82 17.16 36.27
N LEU A 494 -18.37 16.20 37.01
CA LEU A 494 -18.27 16.17 38.46
C LEU A 494 -16.80 16.08 38.91
N MET A 495 -15.99 15.25 38.23
CA MET A 495 -14.54 15.20 38.47
C MET A 495 -13.88 16.56 38.21
N ILE A 496 -14.17 17.21 37.08
CA ILE A 496 -13.60 18.52 36.72
C ILE A 496 -13.93 19.56 37.80
N TRP A 497 -15.16 19.58 38.27
CA TRP A 497 -15.61 20.45 39.35
C TRP A 497 -14.91 20.14 40.67
N GLU A 498 -15.05 18.92 41.20
CA GLU A 498 -14.55 18.56 42.52
C GLU A 498 -13.03 18.65 42.64
N LYS A 499 -12.31 18.40 41.54
CA LYS A 499 -10.84 18.42 41.54
C LYS A 499 -10.29 19.77 41.09
N ASN A 500 -11.15 20.78 40.99
CA ASN A 500 -10.78 22.15 40.69
C ASN A 500 -9.92 22.25 39.43
N ILE A 501 -10.32 21.55 38.35
CA ILE A 501 -9.57 21.48 37.09
C ILE A 501 -9.88 22.73 36.26
N TYR A 502 -8.82 23.42 35.82
CA TYR A 502 -8.88 24.58 34.91
C TYR A 502 -8.41 24.28 33.48
N SER A 503 -7.63 23.21 33.31
CA SER A 503 -7.05 22.83 32.01
C SER A 503 -7.41 21.39 31.66
N ILE A 504 -7.96 21.19 30.46
CA ILE A 504 -8.24 19.88 29.87
C ILE A 504 -7.40 19.72 28.59
N VAL A 505 -6.71 18.60 28.45
CA VAL A 505 -5.94 18.23 27.26
C VAL A 505 -6.59 17.00 26.64
N MET A 506 -7.19 17.18 25.46
CA MET A 506 -7.86 16.15 24.68
C MET A 506 -6.99 15.76 23.49
N LEU A 507 -6.53 14.51 23.45
CA LEU A 507 -5.55 14.01 22.46
C LEU A 507 -6.18 13.01 21.47
N THR A 508 -7.46 13.14 21.17
CA THR A 508 -8.19 12.23 20.27
C THR A 508 -9.37 12.94 19.64
N LYS A 509 -9.73 12.59 18.41
CA LYS A 509 -11.03 12.99 17.86
C LYS A 509 -12.12 12.16 18.51
N CYS A 510 -13.35 12.67 18.58
CA CYS A 510 -14.49 11.90 19.08
C CYS A 510 -14.69 10.59 18.29
N VAL A 511 -14.50 10.65 16.97
CA VAL A 511 -14.57 9.51 16.06
C VAL A 511 -13.30 9.42 15.24
N GLU A 512 -12.71 8.22 15.23
CA GLU A 512 -11.49 7.86 14.49
C GLU A 512 -11.76 6.55 13.75
N GLN A 513 -11.53 6.50 12.43
CA GLN A 513 -11.87 5.35 11.56
C GLN A 513 -13.29 4.78 11.79
N ALA A 514 -14.30 5.66 11.87
CA ALA A 514 -15.70 5.30 12.15
C ALA A 514 -15.94 4.56 13.49
N ARG A 515 -15.00 4.65 14.44
CA ARG A 515 -15.15 4.15 15.81
C ARG A 515 -15.15 5.31 16.80
N THR A 516 -16.11 5.30 17.72
CA THR A 516 -16.18 6.28 18.80
C THR A 516 -15.05 6.06 19.80
N LYS A 517 -14.16 7.04 19.92
CA LYS A 517 -13.04 7.07 20.87
C LYS A 517 -13.37 7.87 22.11
N CYS A 518 -14.18 8.91 21.97
CA CYS A 518 -14.60 9.79 23.04
C CYS A 518 -15.98 10.35 22.70
N GLU A 519 -16.90 10.38 23.66
CA GLU A 519 -18.14 11.15 23.45
C GLU A 519 -17.82 12.64 23.42
N GLN A 520 -18.63 13.39 22.68
CA GLN A 520 -18.62 14.84 22.81
C GLN A 520 -19.25 15.21 24.17
N TYR A 521 -18.38 15.53 25.13
CA TYR A 521 -18.80 15.85 26.49
C TYR A 521 -19.04 17.34 26.72
N TRP A 522 -18.85 18.20 25.71
CA TRP A 522 -19.06 19.65 25.80
C TRP A 522 -20.26 20.12 24.95
N PRO A 523 -20.89 21.26 25.27
CA PRO A 523 -22.00 21.83 24.51
C PRO A 523 -21.57 22.48 23.18
N ASP A 524 -22.47 22.53 22.18
CA ASP A 524 -22.20 23.20 20.89
C ASP A 524 -22.54 24.70 20.88
N LYS A 525 -23.74 25.09 21.33
CA LYS A 525 -24.21 26.50 21.24
C LYS A 525 -24.95 26.99 22.48
N GLN A 526 -25.76 26.12 23.11
CA GLN A 526 -26.47 26.45 24.34
C GLN A 526 -25.79 25.78 25.52
N SER A 527 -25.84 26.44 26.68
CA SER A 527 -25.40 25.85 27.94
C SER A 527 -26.07 24.49 28.16
N LYS A 528 -25.30 23.49 28.58
CA LYS A 528 -25.81 22.14 28.82
C LYS A 528 -25.53 21.74 30.26
N THR A 529 -26.53 21.11 30.88
CA THR A 529 -26.44 20.62 32.25
C THR A 529 -26.02 19.14 32.24
N TYR A 530 -25.02 18.81 33.05
CA TYR A 530 -24.50 17.46 33.27
C TYR A 530 -24.54 17.17 34.78
N GLY A 531 -25.55 16.44 35.24
CA GLY A 531 -25.85 16.34 36.67
C GLY A 531 -26.14 17.71 37.29
N ASP A 532 -25.35 18.10 38.30
CA ASP A 532 -25.45 19.42 38.95
C ASP A 532 -24.57 20.50 38.31
N ILE A 533 -23.81 20.18 37.25
CA ILE A 533 -22.86 21.11 36.63
C ILE A 533 -23.44 21.66 35.33
N ILE A 534 -23.58 22.97 35.26
CA ILE A 534 -23.95 23.71 34.04
C ILE A 534 -22.67 24.13 33.34
N VAL A 535 -22.51 23.72 32.09
CA VAL A 535 -21.35 24.06 31.27
C VAL A 535 -21.80 24.97 30.14
N THR A 536 -21.14 26.11 30.02
CA THR A 536 -21.37 27.09 28.96
C THR A 536 -20.08 27.26 28.17
N MET A 537 -20.14 27.12 26.84
CA MET A 537 -18.98 27.39 25.98
C MET A 537 -18.93 28.88 25.65
N ASP A 538 -17.86 29.54 26.09
CA ASP A 538 -17.66 30.98 25.93
C ASP A 538 -16.93 31.31 24.62
N SER A 539 -15.97 30.48 24.22
CA SER A 539 -15.22 30.65 22.98
C SER A 539 -14.75 29.32 22.39
N GLU A 540 -14.57 29.29 21.07
CA GLU A 540 -13.95 28.19 20.33
C GLU A 540 -13.02 28.78 19.25
N ILE A 541 -11.75 28.37 19.29
CA ILE A 541 -10.72 28.75 18.31
C ILE A 541 -10.23 27.47 17.65
N VAL A 542 -10.60 27.26 16.38
CA VAL A 542 -10.21 26.10 15.59
C VAL A 542 -8.98 26.44 14.75
N LEU A 543 -7.87 25.73 15.00
CA LEU A 543 -6.65 25.76 14.19
C LEU A 543 -6.48 24.39 13.49
N PRO A 544 -5.63 24.28 12.45
CA PRO A 544 -5.48 23.01 11.72
C PRO A 544 -5.01 21.85 12.61
N GLU A 545 -4.12 22.13 13.56
CA GLU A 545 -3.47 21.12 14.40
C GLU A 545 -4.21 20.88 15.72
N TRP A 546 -4.90 21.91 16.24
CA TRP A 546 -5.64 21.83 17.49
C TRP A 546 -6.81 22.82 17.57
N THR A 547 -7.74 22.57 18.47
CA THR A 547 -8.83 23.48 18.83
C THR A 547 -8.71 23.89 20.29
N ILE A 548 -8.96 25.16 20.61
CA ILE A 548 -8.99 25.67 21.98
C ILE A 548 -10.41 26.10 22.30
N ARG A 549 -10.96 25.65 23.42
CA ARG A 549 -12.29 26.02 23.89
C ARG A 549 -12.23 26.55 25.30
N ASP A 550 -12.93 27.64 25.55
CA ASP A 550 -13.15 28.16 26.90
C ASP A 550 -14.56 27.84 27.36
N PHE A 551 -14.68 27.35 28.59
CA PHE A 551 -15.94 27.05 29.22
C PHE A 551 -16.06 27.79 30.55
N THR A 552 -17.24 28.29 30.85
CA THR A 552 -17.65 28.64 32.21
C THR A 552 -18.44 27.47 32.77
N ILE A 553 -18.02 26.96 33.93
CA ILE A 553 -18.76 25.94 34.66
C ILE A 553 -19.34 26.53 35.95
N GLU A 554 -20.60 26.20 36.23
CA GLU A 554 -21.36 26.64 37.40
C GLU A 554 -22.07 25.43 38.00
N LYS A 555 -22.11 25.32 39.33
CA LYS A 555 -22.89 24.29 40.01
C LYS A 555 -24.29 24.82 40.29
N SER A 556 -25.33 24.10 39.87
CA SER A 556 -26.74 24.50 39.98
C SER A 556 -27.20 24.85 41.40
N THR A 557 -26.49 24.35 42.42
CA THR A 557 -26.81 24.51 43.84
C THR A 557 -25.98 25.60 44.54
N THR A 558 -24.95 26.16 43.89
CA THR A 558 -24.09 27.20 44.47
C THR A 558 -23.92 28.37 43.49
N SER A 559 -23.51 29.54 43.98
CA SER A 559 -23.14 30.66 43.10
C SER A 559 -21.67 30.62 42.67
N GLU A 560 -20.99 29.50 42.89
CA GLU A 560 -19.60 29.32 42.52
C GLU A 560 -19.51 29.04 41.01
N ARG A 561 -18.54 29.69 40.36
CA ARG A 561 -18.23 29.47 38.95
C ARG A 561 -16.73 29.57 38.74
N HIS A 562 -16.20 28.80 37.81
CA HIS A 562 -14.84 28.97 37.32
C HIS A 562 -14.72 28.60 35.86
N THR A 563 -13.61 29.04 35.25
CA THR A 563 -13.35 28.85 33.83
C THR A 563 -12.49 27.62 33.60
N VAL A 564 -12.81 26.84 32.57
CA VAL A 564 -12.07 25.67 32.14
C VAL A 564 -11.70 25.82 30.68
N ARG A 565 -10.41 25.70 30.36
CA ARG A 565 -9.92 25.71 28.99
C ARG A 565 -9.62 24.28 28.54
N GLN A 566 -10.18 23.88 27.40
CA GLN A 566 -9.86 22.63 26.73
C GLN A 566 -8.93 22.89 25.54
N PHE A 567 -7.81 22.19 25.53
CA PHE A 567 -6.86 22.09 24.43
C PHE A 567 -7.07 20.75 23.73
N HIS A 568 -7.61 20.78 22.51
CA HIS A 568 -7.97 19.59 21.75
C HIS A 568 -7.01 19.42 20.56
N PHE A 569 -6.05 18.51 20.71
CA PHE A 569 -5.09 18.18 19.66
C PHE A 569 -5.74 17.25 18.62
N THR A 570 -5.98 17.76 17.40
CA THR A 570 -6.75 17.09 16.35
C THR A 570 -5.89 16.42 15.29
N SER A 571 -4.59 16.68 15.27
CA SER A 571 -3.66 16.14 14.26
C SER A 571 -2.91 14.86 14.69
N TRP A 572 -3.21 14.28 15.86
CA TRP A 572 -2.58 13.00 16.24
C TRP A 572 -3.16 11.85 15.42
N PRO A 573 -2.35 11.11 14.64
CA PRO A 573 -2.86 10.05 13.78
C PRO A 573 -3.47 8.87 14.55
N ASP A 574 -4.44 8.21 13.93
CA ASP A 574 -5.16 7.06 14.49
C ASP A 574 -4.26 5.83 14.74
N HIS A 575 -3.18 5.72 13.97
CA HIS A 575 -2.09 4.76 14.17
C HIS A 575 -0.76 5.51 14.27
N GLY A 576 0.05 5.14 15.26
CA GLY A 576 1.40 5.67 15.44
C GLY A 576 1.45 6.99 16.23
N VAL A 577 2.37 7.85 15.80
CA VAL A 577 2.79 9.10 16.45
C VAL A 577 2.74 10.23 15.43
N PRO A 578 2.66 11.52 15.84
CA PRO A 578 2.76 12.64 14.91
C PRO A 578 4.00 12.53 14.01
N GLU A 579 3.90 12.97 12.74
CA GLU A 579 4.99 12.89 11.77
C GLU A 579 6.23 13.68 12.20
N THR A 580 6.01 14.79 12.92
CA THR A 580 7.07 15.63 13.47
C THR A 580 6.90 15.82 14.98
N THR A 581 8.02 16.01 15.68
CA THR A 581 8.06 16.23 17.13
C THR A 581 7.62 17.64 17.52
N ASP A 582 7.88 18.63 16.66
CA ASP A 582 7.58 20.04 16.87
C ASP A 582 6.12 20.31 17.21
N LEU A 583 5.19 19.60 16.56
CA LEU A 583 3.75 19.78 16.79
C LEU A 583 3.38 19.47 18.25
N LEU A 584 3.87 18.35 18.80
CA LEU A 584 3.57 17.98 20.17
C LEU A 584 4.31 18.88 21.16
N ILE A 585 5.56 19.25 20.87
CA ILE A 585 6.36 20.14 21.71
C ILE A 585 5.71 21.52 21.81
N ASN A 586 5.33 22.12 20.69
CA ASN A 586 4.65 23.42 20.63
C ASN A 586 3.30 23.37 21.34
N PHE A 587 2.51 22.32 21.11
CA PHE A 587 1.25 22.14 21.82
C PHE A 587 1.44 22.02 23.33
N ARG A 588 2.47 21.29 23.78
CA ARG A 588 2.82 21.21 25.20
C ARG A 588 3.19 22.59 25.75
N HIS A 589 4.00 23.38 25.05
CA HIS A 589 4.35 24.73 25.52
C HIS A 589 3.11 25.62 25.70
N LEU A 590 2.18 25.59 24.76
CA LEU A 590 0.91 26.30 24.84
C LEU A 590 0.08 25.88 26.08
N VAL A 591 -0.04 24.57 26.33
CA VAL A 591 -0.74 24.05 27.51
C VAL A 591 -0.02 24.47 28.80
N HIS A 592 1.31 24.33 28.83
CA HIS A 592 2.12 24.65 30.01
C HIS A 592 2.05 26.13 30.37
N GLU A 593 2.12 27.02 29.37
CA GLU A 593 2.01 28.48 29.55
C GLU A 593 0.69 28.86 30.22
N TYR A 594 -0.43 28.30 29.76
CA TYR A 594 -1.74 28.53 30.38
C TYR A 594 -1.84 27.87 31.76
N SER A 595 -1.47 26.59 31.87
CA SER A 595 -1.58 25.84 33.12
C SER A 595 -0.69 26.39 34.24
N SER A 596 0.40 27.08 33.92
CA SER A 596 1.27 27.74 34.90
C SER A 596 0.59 28.90 35.65
N GLN A 597 -0.52 29.42 35.10
CA GLN A 597 -1.31 30.51 35.69
C GLN A 597 -2.43 30.00 36.59
N ASN A 598 -2.70 28.69 36.57
CA ASN A 598 -3.75 28.07 37.38
C ASN A 598 -3.31 27.93 38.85
N PRO A 599 -4.27 27.74 39.78
CA PRO A 599 -3.93 27.43 41.18
C PRO A 599 -3.00 26.22 41.30
N VAL A 600 -2.04 26.28 42.24
CA VAL A 600 -0.97 25.26 42.41
C VAL A 600 -1.52 23.84 42.62
N ASP A 601 -2.68 23.72 43.26
CA ASP A 601 -3.31 22.42 43.54
C ASP A 601 -4.24 21.92 42.42
N SER A 602 -4.36 22.64 41.29
CA SER A 602 -5.19 22.26 40.15
C SER A 602 -4.46 21.26 39.24
N PRO A 603 -4.86 19.98 39.17
CA PRO A 603 -4.33 19.05 38.19
C PRO A 603 -4.74 19.44 36.76
N THR A 604 -3.85 19.23 35.79
CA THR A 604 -4.24 19.25 34.37
C THR A 604 -4.87 17.91 34.01
N LEU A 605 -6.11 17.92 33.53
CA LEU A 605 -6.80 16.71 33.07
C LEU A 605 -6.33 16.36 31.66
N VAL A 606 -5.76 15.18 31.45
CA VAL A 606 -5.29 14.72 30.14
C VAL A 606 -6.04 13.45 29.77
N HIS A 607 -6.65 13.42 28.59
CA HIS A 607 -7.37 12.24 28.12
C HIS A 607 -7.19 12.01 26.62
N CYS A 608 -7.39 10.76 26.21
CA CYS A 608 -7.52 10.35 24.82
C CYS A 608 -8.72 9.41 24.71
N SER A 609 -8.59 8.25 24.06
CA SER A 609 -9.60 7.19 24.10
C SER A 609 -9.53 6.41 25.42
N ALA A 610 -8.45 5.65 25.62
CA ALA A 610 -8.23 4.83 26.82
C ALA A 610 -7.59 5.61 27.98
N GLY A 611 -7.03 6.80 27.72
CA GLY A 611 -6.31 7.58 28.72
C GLY A 611 -4.95 7.00 29.10
N VAL A 612 -4.25 6.32 28.17
CA VAL A 612 -2.97 5.65 28.46
C VAL A 612 -1.87 5.93 27.43
N GLY A 613 -2.14 5.70 26.14
CA GLY A 613 -1.14 5.86 25.07
C GLY A 613 -0.72 7.31 24.86
N ARG A 614 -1.47 8.05 24.02
CA ARG A 614 -1.23 9.48 23.75
C ARG A 614 -1.18 10.33 25.02
N THR A 615 -2.07 10.04 25.98
CA THR A 615 -2.10 10.66 27.31
C THR A 615 -0.78 10.47 28.06
N GLY A 616 -0.24 9.25 28.08
CA GLY A 616 1.05 8.98 28.72
C GLY A 616 2.21 9.64 28.00
N THR A 617 2.18 9.66 26.66
CA THR A 617 3.19 10.36 25.85
C THR A 617 3.20 11.87 26.14
N PHE A 618 2.03 12.53 26.20
CA PHE A 618 1.95 13.95 26.52
C PHE A 618 2.46 14.27 27.94
N ILE A 619 2.06 13.49 28.93
CA ILE A 619 2.52 13.69 30.32
C ILE A 619 4.04 13.43 30.42
N ALA A 620 4.55 12.40 29.73
CA ALA A 620 5.97 12.08 29.73
C ALA A 620 6.80 13.21 29.11
N ILE A 621 6.41 13.75 27.94
CA ILE A 621 7.17 14.84 27.31
C ILE A 621 7.16 16.11 28.17
N ASP A 622 6.04 16.41 28.83
CA ASP A 622 5.98 17.56 29.74
C ASP A 622 6.98 17.45 30.90
N ARG A 623 7.10 16.25 31.50
CA ARG A 623 8.07 15.97 32.56
C ARG A 623 9.50 16.02 32.05
N LEU A 624 9.75 15.44 30.88
CA LEU A 624 11.09 15.36 30.30
C LEU A 624 11.61 16.76 29.93
N ILE A 625 10.77 17.64 29.39
CA ILE A 625 11.18 19.03 29.12
C ILE A 625 11.57 19.75 30.42
N GLN A 626 10.77 19.62 31.49
CA GLN A 626 11.12 20.22 32.79
C GLN A 626 12.42 19.61 33.36
N GLN A 627 12.63 18.30 33.21
CA GLN A 627 13.86 17.64 33.65
C GLN A 627 15.10 18.15 32.90
N ILE A 628 14.99 18.34 31.58
CA ILE A 628 16.05 18.92 30.75
C ILE A 628 16.35 20.35 31.20
N GLU A 629 15.32 21.16 31.40
CA GLU A 629 15.44 22.58 31.78
C GLU A 629 16.02 22.77 33.19
N MET A 630 15.65 21.92 34.15
CA MET A 630 15.99 22.10 35.56
C MET A 630 17.23 21.31 36.01
N GLU A 631 17.45 20.11 35.47
CA GLU A 631 18.51 19.20 35.93
C GLU A 631 19.61 18.95 34.88
N ASN A 632 19.37 19.36 33.62
CA ASN A 632 20.24 19.03 32.50
C ASN A 632 20.48 17.50 32.35
N THR A 633 19.47 16.71 32.73
CA THR A 633 19.41 15.25 32.61
C THR A 633 18.08 14.82 31.98
N VAL A 634 18.02 13.58 31.53
CA VAL A 634 16.85 12.94 30.94
C VAL A 634 16.75 11.52 31.47
N ASP A 635 15.57 11.10 31.91
CA ASP A 635 15.27 9.72 32.27
C ASP A 635 13.94 9.27 31.68
N VAL A 636 13.90 9.02 30.36
CA VAL A 636 12.68 8.58 29.65
C VAL A 636 12.14 7.29 30.27
N TYR A 637 13.02 6.31 30.50
CA TYR A 637 12.66 5.04 31.12
C TYR A 637 12.04 5.25 32.51
N GLY A 638 12.70 6.01 33.38
CA GLY A 638 12.24 6.26 34.74
C GLY A 638 10.92 7.03 34.79
N VAL A 639 10.74 8.02 33.90
CA VAL A 639 9.46 8.75 33.76
C VAL A 639 8.34 7.78 33.37
N VAL A 640 8.53 6.96 32.33
CA VAL A 640 7.49 6.02 31.89
C VAL A 640 7.22 4.94 32.95
N TYR A 641 8.27 4.44 33.61
CA TYR A 641 8.13 3.51 34.73
C TYR A 641 7.24 4.10 35.83
N ASP A 642 7.52 5.32 36.26
CA ASP A 642 6.74 6.03 37.28
C ASP A 642 5.28 6.25 36.83
N LEU A 643 5.06 6.63 35.57
CA LEU A 643 3.69 6.71 35.02
C LEU A 643 2.98 5.35 35.07
N ARG A 644 3.66 4.25 34.72
CA ARG A 644 3.07 2.88 34.80
C ARG A 644 2.82 2.42 36.23
N MET A 645 3.50 2.99 37.22
CA MET A 645 3.17 2.78 38.63
C MET A 645 1.89 3.53 39.06
N HIS A 646 1.36 4.46 38.27
CA HIS A 646 0.14 5.20 38.60
C HIS A 646 -1.06 4.81 37.73
N ARG A 647 -0.86 4.38 36.49
CA ARG A 647 -1.93 3.91 35.60
C ARG A 647 -1.37 2.85 34.64
N PRO A 648 -2.13 1.78 34.29
CA PRO A 648 -1.61 0.76 33.38
C PRO A 648 -1.31 1.33 31.99
N LEU A 649 -0.32 0.73 31.31
CA LEU A 649 -0.07 0.93 29.87
C LEU A 649 0.25 2.39 29.46
N MET A 650 0.64 3.27 30.39
CA MET A 650 1.08 4.62 30.03
C MET A 650 2.22 4.55 29.04
N VAL A 651 2.12 5.31 27.93
CA VAL A 651 2.93 5.12 26.71
C VAL A 651 2.74 3.69 26.19
N GLN A 652 1.73 3.48 25.35
CA GLN A 652 1.13 2.16 25.09
C GLN A 652 1.86 1.35 24.02
N THR A 653 2.56 2.02 23.11
CA THR A 653 3.29 1.36 22.01
C THR A 653 4.78 1.69 22.06
N GLU A 654 5.59 0.82 21.47
CA GLU A 654 7.02 1.07 21.31
C GLU A 654 7.27 2.33 20.48
N ASP A 655 6.51 2.55 19.39
CA ASP A 655 6.59 3.78 18.60
C ASP A 655 6.41 5.05 19.42
N GLN A 656 5.51 5.05 20.42
CA GLN A 656 5.31 6.18 21.32
C GLN A 656 6.51 6.39 22.24
N TYR A 657 7.17 5.31 22.67
CA TYR A 657 8.39 5.37 23.47
C TYR A 657 9.59 5.88 22.67
N VAL A 658 9.76 5.39 21.44
CA VAL A 658 10.77 5.88 20.50
C VAL A 658 10.52 7.35 20.17
N PHE A 659 9.26 7.73 19.94
CA PHE A 659 8.87 9.12 19.68
C PHE A 659 9.18 10.06 20.85
N LEU A 660 9.03 9.62 22.10
CA LEU A 660 9.46 10.41 23.26
C LEU A 660 10.97 10.68 23.23
N ASN A 661 11.77 9.65 22.94
CA ASN A 661 13.21 9.80 22.80
C ASN A 661 13.57 10.73 21.64
N GLN A 662 12.84 10.65 20.53
CA GLN A 662 13.01 11.56 19.39
C GLN A 662 12.69 13.01 19.78
N CYS A 663 11.58 13.25 20.50
CA CYS A 663 11.24 14.58 21.01
C CYS A 663 12.36 15.14 21.89
N VAL A 664 12.90 14.34 22.81
CA VAL A 664 14.04 14.74 23.66
C VAL A 664 15.25 15.10 22.80
N MET A 665 15.59 14.28 21.80
CA MET A 665 16.71 14.52 20.91
C MET A 665 16.58 15.85 20.18
N ASP A 666 15.38 16.17 19.69
CA ASP A 666 15.09 17.41 18.96
C ASP A 666 15.09 18.64 19.88
N ILE A 667 14.57 18.53 21.11
CA ILE A 667 14.67 19.58 22.14
C ILE A 667 16.14 19.90 22.44
N ILE A 668 16.96 18.87 22.65
CA ILE A 668 18.39 19.05 22.96
C ILE A 668 19.13 19.69 21.78
N ARG A 669 18.83 19.30 20.54
CA ARG A 669 19.40 19.94 19.34
C ARG A 669 19.01 21.41 19.26
N SER A 670 17.73 21.72 19.42
CA SER A 670 17.22 23.09 19.40
C SER A 670 17.88 23.98 20.46
N GLN A 671 18.12 23.44 21.67
CA GLN A 671 18.84 24.15 22.73
C GLN A 671 20.32 24.39 22.38
N LYS A 672 21.01 23.43 21.76
CA LYS A 672 22.40 23.60 21.28
C LYS A 672 22.48 24.69 20.21
N GLU A 673 21.57 24.69 19.24
CA GLU A 673 21.51 25.69 18.17
C GLU A 673 21.26 27.10 18.73
N LYS A 674 20.25 27.27 19.59
CA LYS A 674 19.98 28.55 20.27
C LYS A 674 21.17 29.05 21.10
N LYS A 675 21.88 28.16 21.79
CA LYS A 675 23.08 28.52 22.56
C LYS A 675 24.23 28.95 21.64
N THR A 676 24.37 28.33 20.47
CA THR A 676 25.38 28.69 19.47
C THR A 676 25.08 30.06 18.87
N ASP A 677 23.82 30.34 18.54
CA ASP A 677 23.38 31.65 18.04
C ASP A 677 23.55 32.76 19.07
N LEU A 678 23.26 32.50 20.35
CA LEU A 678 23.53 33.44 21.46
C LEU A 678 25.03 33.72 21.64
N ILE A 679 25.90 32.72 21.43
CA ILE A 679 27.36 32.93 21.43
C ILE A 679 27.76 33.83 20.25
N TYR A 680 27.24 33.60 19.04
CA TYR A 680 27.50 34.48 17.90
C TYR A 680 26.97 35.91 18.11
N GLN A 681 25.78 36.07 18.69
CA GLN A 681 25.23 37.38 19.04
C GLN A 681 26.03 38.09 20.13
N ASN A 682 26.47 37.38 21.19
CA ASN A 682 27.33 37.96 22.23
C ASN A 682 28.73 38.27 21.72
N THR A 683 29.30 37.46 20.82
CA THR A 683 30.60 37.74 20.18
C THR A 683 30.51 38.97 19.29
N THR A 684 29.39 39.14 18.58
CA THR A 684 29.09 40.36 17.79
C THR A 684 28.87 41.57 18.70
N ALA A 685 28.20 41.40 19.83
CA ALA A 685 28.02 42.46 20.83
C ALA A 685 29.36 42.86 21.49
N MET A 686 30.25 41.91 21.79
CA MET A 686 31.62 42.18 22.26
C MET A 686 32.45 42.93 21.21
N ALA A 687 32.30 42.61 19.92
CA ALA A 687 32.94 43.35 18.83
C ALA A 687 32.39 44.79 18.64
N ILE A 688 31.18 45.08 19.14
CA ILE A 688 30.62 46.43 19.18
C ILE A 688 31.18 47.23 20.37
N TYR A 689 31.46 46.59 21.51
CA TYR A 689 32.10 47.24 22.67
C TYR A 689 33.61 47.45 22.50
N GLU A 690 34.30 46.66 21.66
CA GLU A 690 35.72 46.88 21.32
C GLU A 690 35.95 48.07 20.35
N ASN A 691 34.90 48.70 19.83
CA ASN A 691 34.99 49.90 18.98
C ASN A 691 34.74 51.23 19.71
N PHE A 692 34.67 51.22 21.06
CA PHE A 692 34.78 52.45 21.84
C PHE A 692 36.18 52.57 22.44
N THR A 693 37.00 53.41 21.80
CA THR A 693 38.22 53.93 22.42
C THR A 693 37.82 54.78 23.63
N PRO A 694 38.31 54.47 24.84
CA PRO A 694 38.04 55.29 26.02
C PRO A 694 38.86 56.58 25.93
N GLY A 695 38.17 57.72 25.91
CA GLY A 695 38.78 59.03 26.16
C GLY A 695 39.36 59.08 27.59
N PRO A 696 40.44 59.85 27.83
CA PRO A 696 41.18 59.79 29.07
C PRO A 696 40.40 60.49 30.19
N GLY A 697 39.76 59.71 31.04
CA GLY A 697 39.16 60.19 32.28
C GLY A 697 38.42 59.07 32.98
N PHE A 698 38.54 59.03 34.31
CA PHE A 698 38.08 57.98 35.24
C PHE A 698 39.05 56.79 35.35
N GLY A 699 39.68 56.51 36.50
CA GLY A 699 39.33 56.86 37.87
C GLY A 699 39.02 55.56 38.62
N LYS A 700 39.96 55.12 39.45
CA LYS A 700 39.91 53.91 40.27
C LYS A 700 38.68 53.86 41.20
N ALA A 701 38.05 52.69 41.31
CA ALA A 701 37.52 52.09 42.56
C ALA A 701 37.08 50.65 42.25
N ASN A 702 37.84 49.62 42.64
CA ASN A 702 37.74 48.88 43.93
C ASN A 702 36.36 48.25 44.21
N GLY A 703 36.30 46.92 44.23
CA GLY A 703 35.89 46.25 45.47
C GLY A 703 34.80 45.18 45.40
N TYR A 704 35.27 43.93 45.53
CA TYR A 704 34.79 42.86 46.41
C TYR A 704 33.49 42.08 46.16
N HIS A 705 33.74 40.77 46.00
CA HIS A 705 32.92 39.64 46.42
C HIS A 705 32.50 39.72 47.91
N ALA A 706 31.24 39.39 48.17
CA ALA A 706 30.83 38.31 49.08
C ALA A 706 29.51 37.71 48.55
#